data_AF-A0A661IGG3-F1
#
_entry.id   AF-A0A661IGG3-F1
#
_cell.length_a   1.000
_cell.length_b   1.000
_cell.length_c   1.000
_cell.angle_alpha   90.00
_cell.angle_beta   90.00
_cell.angle_gamma   90.00
#
_symmetry.space_group_name_H-M   'P 1'
#
loop_
_entity.id
_entity.type
_entity.pdbx_description
1 polymer ?
#
loop_
_entity_poly.entity_id
_entity_poly.type
_entity_poly.pdbx_seq_one_letter_code
_entity_poly.pdbx_strand_id
1 'polypeptide(L)'
;MNDLERIGEFVKQYTSPQAGRDFFQKLGYRTIDPLPFEIDDLPEKAREPIASVHQLVSVEDISSFRVYHIQLNTPTAKRSQIRYFLEAFYRRYPQGENLFVFSARDNYDELLFISPRRLQDPRDPMKIRLWLRILPVRRENPYRTDREVLAGIQVKPDYTAEKIWELHEQAFSVQRVSRQFFEDYRRIFDEIRNRLHKSNPENDAEWARDYTHTLLNRIMFLYFVARKSVLKGPDGGYDRDFMRHFWEAYKQSGQKDAFHRDWLSVLFFEVFNRKWQNRAEYRKRFPEWVIRSFSDAVHLNGGLYRRTRLDEQLFNYLPDEVFAYLFDRWYDGTFPGLFERYNFTVVETSRFDEEVAVDPEMLGTVYERLVNITYEEDLQAGIFYTPRTEIDLMCRLSLVDWLSNQIGEEHKDLLYRWVFAFSEEEKEASGDEITALNLWKRLDELIRRVRVCDPACGSGSFLVGMLLVLDDLQERCNKTFGRDETPYARRKRILRDQLYGVDVMEWAVRVAELRLWLQLVVETEIKLPEYYLKPVLPNLNFKIRPGDSLLQTIGDLDFSPFRRADLEIPAHLKGRITKLQGKKRRFFLGEPGIREEELRREEQQLFREILAERIHRIEKEIQHLEHSKRTLTDSQ
;
A
#
# COMPACT_ATOMS: atom_id res chain seq x y z
N MET A 1 35.49 -12.47 -4.87
CA MET A 1 34.12 -12.11 -5.27
C MET A 1 33.18 -12.71 -4.25
N ASN A 2 32.43 -11.88 -3.53
CA ASN A 2 31.46 -12.34 -2.53
C ASN A 2 30.41 -13.23 -3.24
N ASP A 3 29.84 -14.22 -2.55
CA ASP A 3 28.88 -15.16 -3.15
C ASP A 3 27.68 -14.43 -3.79
N LEU A 4 27.20 -13.37 -3.15
CA LEU A 4 26.16 -12.49 -3.68
C LEU A 4 26.56 -11.75 -4.98
N GLU A 5 27.83 -11.38 -5.14
CA GLU A 5 28.31 -10.77 -6.38
C GLU A 5 28.30 -11.77 -7.52
N ARG A 6 28.67 -13.04 -7.24
CA ARG A 6 28.61 -14.14 -8.22
C ARG A 6 27.18 -14.36 -8.70
N ILE A 7 26.21 -14.38 -7.78
CA ILE A 7 24.78 -14.48 -8.12
C ILE A 7 24.35 -13.32 -9.02
N GLY A 8 24.75 -12.09 -8.69
CA GLY A 8 24.46 -10.92 -9.53
C GLY A 8 24.98 -11.08 -10.97
N GLU A 9 26.21 -11.55 -11.15
CA GLU A 9 26.78 -11.81 -12.48
C GLU A 9 26.09 -12.96 -13.21
N PHE A 10 25.61 -13.99 -12.50
CA PHE A 10 24.85 -15.08 -13.11
C PHE A 10 23.50 -14.59 -13.62
N VAL A 11 22.80 -13.76 -12.84
CA VAL A 11 21.52 -13.16 -13.26
C VAL A 11 21.71 -12.31 -14.50
N LYS A 12 22.73 -11.45 -14.56
CA LYS A 12 23.02 -10.60 -15.73
C LYS A 12 23.10 -11.39 -17.03
N GLN A 13 23.62 -12.61 -16.98
CA GLN A 13 23.79 -13.47 -18.15
C GLN A 13 22.49 -14.12 -18.62
N TYR A 14 21.39 -14.08 -17.84
CA TYR A 14 20.11 -14.68 -18.18
C TYR A 14 19.38 -13.88 -19.28
N THR A 15 19.78 -14.08 -20.53
CA THR A 15 19.26 -13.36 -21.72
C THR A 15 18.50 -14.25 -22.71
N SER A 16 18.33 -15.52 -22.39
CA SER A 16 17.59 -16.51 -23.21
C SER A 16 17.19 -17.71 -22.35
N PRO A 17 16.30 -18.61 -22.83
CA PRO A 17 16.02 -19.88 -22.14
C PRO A 17 17.29 -20.72 -21.93
N GLN A 18 18.20 -20.72 -22.92
CA GLN A 18 19.50 -21.39 -22.81
C GLN A 18 20.37 -20.78 -21.71
N ALA A 19 20.46 -19.46 -21.65
CA ALA A 19 21.18 -18.80 -20.57
C ALA A 19 20.50 -18.98 -19.20
N GLY A 20 19.17 -19.14 -19.18
CA GLY A 20 18.41 -19.52 -18.00
C GLY A 20 18.79 -20.91 -17.48
N ARG A 21 18.94 -21.88 -18.39
CA ARG A 21 19.50 -23.18 -18.04
C ARG A 21 20.89 -23.04 -17.42
N ASP A 22 21.78 -22.28 -18.04
CA ASP A 22 23.14 -22.08 -17.52
C ASP A 22 23.14 -21.39 -16.15
N PHE A 23 22.18 -20.48 -15.90
CA PHE A 23 21.95 -19.86 -14.60
C PHE A 23 21.61 -20.92 -13.54
N PHE A 24 20.60 -21.78 -13.79
CA PHE A 24 20.24 -22.84 -12.84
C PHE A 24 21.35 -23.88 -12.67
N GLN A 25 22.12 -24.18 -13.72
CA GLN A 25 23.27 -25.07 -13.63
C GLN A 25 24.34 -24.52 -12.67
N LYS A 26 24.60 -23.21 -12.73
CA LYS A 26 25.53 -22.53 -11.81
C LYS A 26 25.02 -22.49 -10.37
N LEU A 27 23.71 -22.55 -10.16
CA LEU A 27 23.10 -22.72 -8.84
C LEU A 27 23.10 -24.19 -8.35
N GLY A 28 23.62 -25.13 -9.14
CA GLY A 28 23.79 -26.53 -8.79
C GLY A 28 22.68 -27.47 -9.28
N TYR A 29 21.67 -26.96 -10.02
CA TYR A 29 20.54 -27.77 -10.45
C TYR A 29 20.92 -28.77 -11.55
N ARG A 30 20.22 -29.91 -11.58
CA ARG A 30 20.26 -30.86 -12.70
C ARG A 30 19.43 -30.28 -13.86
N THR A 31 20.10 -29.60 -14.78
CA THR A 31 19.46 -28.93 -15.90
C THR A 31 19.39 -29.82 -17.13
N ILE A 32 18.38 -29.56 -17.97
CA ILE A 32 18.21 -30.18 -19.30
C ILE A 32 18.36 -29.11 -20.37
N ASP A 33 18.66 -29.50 -21.60
CA ASP A 33 18.57 -28.54 -22.70
C ASP A 33 17.12 -28.02 -22.79
N PRO A 34 16.90 -26.71 -23.03
CA PRO A 34 15.57 -26.10 -22.96
C PRO A 34 14.56 -26.87 -23.81
N LEU A 35 13.67 -27.61 -23.14
CA LEU A 35 12.71 -28.49 -23.79
C LEU A 35 11.39 -27.72 -23.98
N PRO A 36 10.91 -27.50 -25.22
CA PRO A 36 9.60 -26.91 -25.45
C PRO A 36 8.50 -27.71 -24.74
N PHE A 37 7.62 -27.01 -24.04
CA PHE A 37 6.48 -27.61 -23.36
C PHE A 37 5.19 -27.18 -24.08
N GLU A 38 4.51 -28.13 -24.69
CA GLU A 38 3.27 -27.88 -25.41
C GLU A 38 2.14 -27.54 -24.42
N ILE A 39 1.43 -26.45 -24.70
CA ILE A 39 0.34 -25.96 -23.85
C ILE A 39 -1.02 -26.02 -24.55
N ASP A 40 -1.14 -26.66 -25.71
CA ASP A 40 -2.33 -26.64 -26.57
C ASP A 40 -3.62 -27.13 -25.92
N ASP A 41 -3.50 -27.94 -24.87
CA ASP A 41 -4.62 -28.45 -24.10
C ASP A 41 -5.12 -27.49 -22.99
N LEU A 42 -4.47 -26.34 -22.83
CA LEU A 42 -4.93 -25.26 -21.96
C LEU A 42 -5.99 -24.36 -22.65
N PRO A 43 -6.90 -23.74 -21.88
CA PRO A 43 -7.89 -22.81 -22.43
C PRO A 43 -7.25 -21.70 -23.27
N GLU A 44 -7.91 -21.29 -24.37
CA GLU A 44 -7.38 -20.28 -25.30
C GLU A 44 -6.97 -18.97 -24.61
N LYS A 45 -7.84 -18.44 -23.74
CA LYS A 45 -7.56 -17.24 -22.91
C LYS A 45 -6.27 -17.35 -22.07
N ALA A 46 -5.84 -18.57 -21.72
CA ALA A 46 -4.66 -18.82 -20.89
C ALA A 46 -3.39 -18.85 -21.74
N ARG A 47 -3.53 -19.29 -23.00
CA ARG A 47 -2.45 -19.38 -23.97
C ARG A 47 -2.17 -18.05 -24.68
N GLU A 48 -3.21 -17.25 -24.92
CA GLU A 48 -3.11 -15.95 -25.62
C GLU A 48 -1.93 -15.05 -25.16
N PRO A 49 -1.68 -14.84 -23.85
CA PRO A 49 -0.54 -14.02 -23.42
C PRO A 49 0.82 -14.71 -23.53
N ILE A 50 0.88 -16.02 -23.78
CA ILE A 50 2.11 -16.83 -23.74
C ILE A 50 2.69 -16.97 -25.15
N ALA A 51 3.97 -16.61 -25.28
CA ALA A 51 4.74 -16.78 -26.51
C ALA A 51 5.37 -18.17 -26.60
N SER A 52 5.95 -18.65 -25.50
CA SER A 52 6.60 -19.98 -25.42
C SER A 52 6.75 -20.43 -23.98
N VAL A 53 6.87 -21.75 -23.79
CA VAL A 53 7.18 -22.37 -22.51
C VAL A 53 8.32 -23.36 -22.72
N HIS A 54 9.38 -23.26 -21.91
CA HIS A 54 10.53 -24.15 -21.96
C HIS A 54 10.82 -24.72 -20.57
N GLN A 55 10.95 -26.03 -20.47
CA GLN A 55 11.43 -26.67 -19.25
C GLN A 55 12.97 -26.63 -19.20
N LEU A 56 13.52 -26.13 -18.09
CA LEU A 56 14.97 -25.95 -17.90
C LEU A 56 15.58 -26.93 -16.90
N VAL A 57 14.79 -27.40 -15.94
CA VAL A 57 15.20 -28.30 -14.86
C VAL A 57 14.17 -29.42 -14.75
N SER A 58 14.66 -30.64 -14.54
CA SER A 58 13.84 -31.79 -14.17
C SER A 58 14.56 -32.60 -13.11
N VAL A 59 14.00 -32.65 -11.90
CA VAL A 59 14.43 -33.54 -10.84
C VAL A 59 13.27 -34.48 -10.56
N GLU A 60 13.46 -35.77 -10.85
CA GLU A 60 12.45 -36.81 -10.65
C GLU A 60 13.00 -37.87 -9.69
N ASP A 61 12.50 -37.84 -8.45
CA ASP A 61 12.76 -38.84 -7.41
C ASP A 61 11.40 -39.44 -6.95
N ILE A 62 11.15 -39.57 -5.64
CA ILE A 62 9.82 -39.92 -5.07
C ILE A 62 8.79 -38.80 -5.36
N SER A 63 9.26 -37.56 -5.45
CA SER A 63 8.52 -36.39 -5.87
C SER A 63 9.24 -35.72 -7.05
N SER A 64 8.58 -34.79 -7.74
CA SER A 64 9.16 -34.08 -8.87
C SER A 64 9.28 -32.59 -8.59
N PHE A 65 10.42 -32.02 -8.98
CA PHE A 65 10.64 -30.58 -9.01
C PHE A 65 11.07 -30.14 -10.41
N ARG A 66 10.42 -29.11 -10.95
CA ARG A 66 10.69 -28.59 -12.30
C ARG A 66 10.85 -27.09 -12.29
N VAL A 67 11.62 -26.59 -13.27
CA VAL A 67 11.70 -25.15 -13.55
C VAL A 67 11.28 -24.90 -14.98
N TYR A 68 10.33 -23.99 -15.16
CA TYR A 68 9.87 -23.54 -16.47
C TYR A 68 10.24 -22.08 -16.70
N HIS A 69 10.72 -21.78 -17.90
CA HIS A 69 10.84 -20.43 -18.40
C HIS A 69 9.73 -20.13 -19.39
N ILE A 70 9.00 -19.04 -19.15
CA ILE A 70 7.82 -18.64 -19.90
C ILE A 70 8.06 -17.27 -20.51
N GLN A 71 7.94 -17.17 -21.82
CA GLN A 71 8.01 -15.90 -22.53
C GLN A 71 6.59 -15.39 -22.78
N LEU A 72 6.37 -14.10 -22.56
CA LEU A 72 5.08 -13.45 -22.79
C LEU A 72 5.07 -12.68 -24.11
N ASN A 73 3.92 -12.67 -24.79
CA ASN A 73 3.70 -11.87 -25.98
C ASN A 73 3.67 -10.37 -25.69
N THR A 74 3.39 -9.99 -24.43
CA THR A 74 3.35 -8.60 -23.98
C THR A 74 4.68 -8.17 -23.34
N PRO A 75 5.06 -6.89 -23.48
CA PRO A 75 6.29 -6.37 -22.87
C PRO A 75 6.21 -6.29 -21.33
N THR A 76 4.99 -6.26 -20.78
CA THR A 76 4.74 -6.28 -19.34
C THR A 76 3.83 -7.45 -18.99
N ALA A 77 4.21 -8.19 -17.95
CA ALA A 77 3.43 -9.29 -17.43
C ALA A 77 2.31 -8.77 -16.53
N LYS A 78 1.05 -8.90 -16.96
CA LYS A 78 -0.07 -8.61 -16.06
C LYS A 78 -0.25 -9.76 -15.08
N ARG A 79 -0.29 -9.48 -13.77
CA ARG A 79 -0.47 -10.52 -12.74
C ARG A 79 -1.73 -11.37 -12.95
N SER A 80 -2.82 -10.77 -13.42
CA SER A 80 -4.05 -11.51 -13.75
C SER A 80 -3.82 -12.54 -14.86
N GLN A 81 -3.01 -12.23 -15.87
CA GLN A 81 -2.66 -13.16 -16.94
C GLN A 81 -1.75 -14.29 -16.41
N ILE A 82 -0.73 -13.94 -15.60
CA ILE A 82 0.14 -14.93 -14.95
C ILE A 82 -0.70 -15.89 -14.10
N ARG A 83 -1.56 -15.37 -13.23
CA ARG A 83 -2.41 -16.17 -12.35
C ARG A 83 -3.34 -17.08 -13.16
N TYR A 84 -4.02 -16.53 -14.16
CA TYR A 84 -4.93 -17.30 -15.01
C TYR A 84 -4.20 -18.43 -15.74
N PHE A 85 -3.00 -18.18 -16.26
CA PHE A 85 -2.15 -19.21 -16.85
C PHE A 85 -1.76 -20.28 -15.83
N LEU A 86 -1.25 -19.88 -14.65
CA LEU A 86 -0.79 -20.83 -13.64
C LEU A 86 -1.94 -21.68 -13.06
N GLU A 87 -3.12 -21.10 -12.85
CA GLU A 87 -4.31 -21.83 -12.40
C GLU A 87 -4.75 -22.85 -13.46
N ALA A 88 -4.77 -22.48 -14.74
CA ALA A 88 -5.04 -23.41 -15.83
C ALA A 88 -3.97 -24.52 -15.91
N PHE A 89 -2.69 -24.16 -15.78
CA PHE A 89 -1.57 -25.09 -15.80
C PHE A 89 -1.69 -26.12 -14.68
N TYR A 90 -1.87 -25.71 -13.42
CA TYR A 90 -1.97 -26.64 -12.29
C TYR A 90 -3.26 -27.46 -12.28
N ARG A 91 -4.35 -26.95 -12.85
CA ARG A 91 -5.58 -27.73 -13.05
C ARG A 91 -5.33 -28.90 -14.01
N ARG A 92 -4.54 -28.68 -15.05
CA ARG A 92 -4.23 -29.70 -16.06
C ARG A 92 -3.08 -30.62 -15.64
N TYR A 93 -2.07 -30.06 -14.99
CA TYR A 93 -0.84 -30.70 -14.56
C TYR A 93 -0.68 -30.56 -13.03
N PRO A 94 -1.46 -31.31 -12.23
CA PRO A 94 -1.53 -31.11 -10.79
C PRO A 94 -0.31 -31.67 -10.02
N GLN A 95 0.58 -32.41 -10.68
CA GLN A 95 1.69 -33.12 -10.04
C GLN A 95 3.00 -32.32 -10.06
N GLY A 96 3.80 -32.49 -9.01
CA GLY A 96 5.12 -31.88 -8.86
C GLY A 96 5.08 -30.46 -8.31
N GLU A 97 6.21 -30.03 -7.78
CA GLU A 97 6.46 -28.65 -7.37
C GLU A 97 7.22 -27.92 -8.48
N ASN A 98 6.86 -26.67 -8.74
CA ASN A 98 7.39 -25.96 -9.90
C ASN A 98 7.83 -24.54 -9.53
N LEU A 99 8.96 -24.11 -10.11
CA LEU A 99 9.33 -22.71 -10.20
C LEU A 99 9.09 -22.22 -11.63
N PHE A 100 8.49 -21.04 -11.76
CA PHE A 100 8.27 -20.41 -13.06
C PHE A 100 9.10 -19.13 -13.16
N VAL A 101 9.78 -18.92 -14.28
CA VAL A 101 10.50 -17.68 -14.60
C VAL A 101 9.83 -17.04 -15.80
N PHE A 102 9.16 -15.90 -15.60
CA PHE A 102 8.54 -15.16 -16.69
C PHE A 102 9.46 -14.04 -17.19
N SER A 103 9.47 -13.84 -18.51
CA SER A 103 10.06 -12.66 -19.16
C SER A 103 9.18 -12.20 -20.32
N ALA A 104 9.39 -10.97 -20.78
CA ALA A 104 8.84 -10.54 -22.05
C ALA A 104 9.58 -11.24 -23.20
N ARG A 105 8.90 -11.42 -24.34
CA ARG A 105 9.54 -11.92 -25.55
C ARG A 105 10.64 -10.94 -25.98
N ASP A 106 11.83 -11.48 -26.20
CA ASP A 106 13.04 -10.74 -26.63
C ASP A 106 13.48 -9.59 -25.69
N ASN A 107 12.92 -9.50 -24.48
CA ASN A 107 13.32 -8.56 -23.44
C ASN A 107 13.42 -9.26 -22.08
N TYR A 108 14.64 -9.30 -21.54
CA TYR A 108 14.99 -9.97 -20.28
C TYR A 108 15.42 -8.99 -19.20
N ASP A 109 15.13 -7.69 -19.35
CA ASP A 109 15.54 -6.69 -18.36
C ASP A 109 14.86 -6.89 -17.01
N GLU A 110 13.66 -7.46 -17.02
CA GLU A 110 12.90 -7.84 -15.83
C GLU A 110 12.54 -9.33 -15.91
N LEU A 111 12.92 -10.09 -14.88
CA LEU A 111 12.65 -11.51 -14.72
C LEU A 111 11.74 -11.70 -13.51
N LEU A 112 10.61 -12.40 -13.67
CA LEU A 112 9.70 -12.71 -12.56
C LEU A 112 9.86 -14.16 -12.16
N PHE A 113 10.52 -14.41 -11.03
CA PHE A 113 10.60 -15.74 -10.44
C PHE A 113 9.36 -15.97 -9.58
N ILE A 114 8.59 -17.01 -9.86
CA ILE A 114 7.34 -17.30 -9.18
C ILE A 114 7.42 -18.71 -8.59
N SER A 115 7.29 -18.79 -7.27
CA SER A 115 7.21 -20.03 -6.50
C SER A 115 5.79 -20.24 -5.96
N PRO A 116 4.90 -20.95 -6.69
CA PRO A 116 3.50 -21.12 -6.31
C PRO A 116 3.34 -22.16 -5.20
N ARG A 117 2.63 -21.82 -4.14
CA ARG A 117 2.18 -22.78 -3.13
C ARG A 117 0.73 -23.19 -3.41
N ARG A 118 0.51 -24.49 -3.51
CA ARG A 118 -0.82 -25.06 -3.70
C ARG A 118 -1.59 -25.06 -2.38
N LEU A 119 -2.80 -24.52 -2.40
CA LEU A 119 -3.75 -24.55 -1.30
C LEU A 119 -4.93 -25.41 -1.74
N GLN A 120 -5.18 -26.50 -1.03
CA GLN A 120 -6.38 -27.32 -1.25
C GLN A 120 -7.60 -26.56 -0.73
N ASP A 121 -8.69 -26.54 -1.52
CA ASP A 121 -9.96 -26.02 -1.03
C ASP A 121 -10.50 -26.98 0.05
N PRO A 122 -10.84 -26.49 1.26
CA PRO A 122 -11.35 -27.33 2.33
C PRO A 122 -12.65 -28.07 1.97
N ARG A 123 -13.41 -27.56 1.00
CA ARG A 123 -14.72 -28.11 0.61
C ARG A 123 -14.65 -28.95 -0.66
N ASP A 124 -13.64 -28.75 -1.49
CA ASP A 124 -13.44 -29.47 -2.74
C ASP A 124 -11.94 -29.77 -2.96
N PRO A 125 -11.48 -30.98 -2.62
CA PRO A 125 -10.08 -31.37 -2.79
C PRO A 125 -9.58 -31.30 -4.25
N MET A 126 -10.49 -31.30 -5.24
CA MET A 126 -10.13 -31.13 -6.66
C MET A 126 -9.87 -29.67 -7.03
N LYS A 127 -10.33 -28.72 -6.21
CA LYS A 127 -10.14 -27.30 -6.43
C LYS A 127 -8.84 -26.83 -5.79
N ILE A 128 -7.87 -26.54 -6.64
CA ILE A 128 -6.56 -26.01 -6.23
C ILE A 128 -6.60 -24.48 -6.32
N ARG A 129 -6.33 -23.81 -5.20
CA ARG A 129 -6.01 -22.38 -5.18
C ARG A 129 -4.50 -22.20 -5.14
N LEU A 130 -3.99 -21.18 -5.80
CA LEU A 130 -2.56 -20.89 -5.83
C LEU A 130 -2.25 -19.65 -5.01
N TRP A 131 -1.33 -19.80 -4.06
CA TRP A 131 -0.65 -18.71 -3.40
C TRP A 131 0.68 -18.45 -4.12
N LEU A 132 0.79 -17.33 -4.84
CA LEU A 132 1.98 -16.99 -5.61
C LEU A 132 2.94 -16.15 -4.77
N ARG A 133 4.20 -16.60 -4.66
CA ARG A 133 5.32 -15.83 -4.12
C ARG A 133 6.17 -15.36 -5.30
N ILE A 134 6.17 -14.06 -5.56
CA ILE A 134 6.73 -13.46 -6.77
C ILE A 134 7.98 -12.66 -6.40
N LEU A 135 9.13 -12.98 -7.00
CA LEU A 135 10.36 -12.21 -6.90
C LEU A 135 10.63 -11.52 -8.25
N PRO A 136 10.30 -10.22 -8.39
CA PRO A 136 10.69 -9.44 -9.55
C PRO A 136 12.17 -9.05 -9.46
N VAL A 137 12.96 -9.45 -10.45
CA VAL A 137 14.42 -9.23 -10.49
C VAL A 137 14.78 -8.39 -11.70
N ARG A 138 15.51 -7.29 -11.48
CA ARG A 138 16.12 -6.51 -12.56
C ARG A 138 17.42 -7.18 -12.99
N ARG A 139 17.49 -7.64 -14.23
CA ARG A 139 18.63 -8.45 -14.72
C ARG A 139 19.96 -7.73 -14.61
N GLU A 140 20.02 -6.48 -15.05
CA GLU A 140 21.27 -5.70 -15.07
C GLU A 140 21.70 -5.21 -13.68
N ASN A 141 20.75 -4.93 -12.79
CA ASN A 141 21.02 -4.40 -11.46
C ASN A 141 20.07 -5.02 -10.42
N PRO A 142 20.25 -6.31 -10.07
CA PRO A 142 19.43 -6.96 -9.07
C PRO A 142 19.74 -6.37 -7.69
N TYR A 143 18.71 -6.16 -6.87
CA TYR A 143 18.87 -5.67 -5.50
C TYR A 143 19.64 -6.69 -4.66
N ARG A 144 20.21 -6.24 -3.55
CA ARG A 144 20.93 -7.16 -2.65
C ARG A 144 20.02 -8.28 -2.15
N THR A 145 18.80 -7.92 -1.76
CA THR A 145 17.77 -8.88 -1.33
C THR A 145 17.40 -9.89 -2.41
N ASP A 146 17.29 -9.47 -3.67
CA ASP A 146 17.07 -10.38 -4.80
C ASP A 146 18.19 -11.44 -4.88
N ARG A 147 19.45 -10.99 -4.76
CA ARG A 147 20.62 -11.88 -4.77
C ARG A 147 20.62 -12.82 -3.56
N GLU A 148 20.20 -12.34 -2.39
CA GLU A 148 20.07 -13.17 -1.17
C GLU A 148 18.98 -14.24 -1.33
N VAL A 149 17.84 -13.92 -1.95
CA VAL A 149 16.79 -14.90 -2.28
C VAL A 149 17.32 -15.94 -3.27
N LEU A 150 17.98 -15.49 -4.35
CA LEU A 150 18.52 -16.39 -5.38
C LEU A 150 19.71 -17.24 -4.87
N ALA A 151 20.51 -16.71 -3.94
CA ALA A 151 21.53 -17.50 -3.23
C ALA A 151 20.89 -18.57 -2.34
N GLY A 152 19.75 -18.25 -1.69
CA GLY A 152 19.02 -19.16 -0.81
C GLY A 152 18.44 -20.40 -1.50
N ILE A 153 18.33 -20.38 -2.83
CA ILE A 153 17.87 -21.53 -3.64
C ILE A 153 19.01 -22.31 -4.29
N GLN A 154 20.27 -22.07 -3.93
CA GLN A 154 21.37 -22.93 -4.37
C GLN A 154 21.20 -24.36 -3.88
N VAL A 155 21.45 -25.33 -4.75
CA VAL A 155 21.25 -26.76 -4.47
C VAL A 155 22.57 -27.52 -4.51
N LYS A 156 22.63 -28.61 -3.76
CA LYS A 156 23.74 -29.58 -3.85
C LYS A 156 23.31 -30.78 -4.69
N PRO A 157 24.25 -31.52 -5.31
CA PRO A 157 23.92 -32.60 -6.24
C PRO A 157 23.08 -33.75 -5.65
N ASP A 158 23.10 -33.91 -4.34
CA ASP A 158 22.43 -34.95 -3.54
C ASP A 158 21.06 -34.52 -3.00
N TYR A 159 20.62 -33.28 -3.24
CA TYR A 159 19.33 -32.81 -2.75
C TYR A 159 18.16 -33.44 -3.52
N THR A 160 17.19 -33.96 -2.77
CA THR A 160 15.93 -34.48 -3.31
C THR A 160 15.01 -33.33 -3.75
N ALA A 161 14.01 -33.64 -4.58
CA ALA A 161 12.98 -32.68 -4.98
C ALA A 161 12.27 -32.01 -3.78
N GLU A 162 11.96 -32.75 -2.71
CA GLU A 162 11.40 -32.19 -1.47
C GLU A 162 12.35 -31.19 -0.82
N LYS A 163 13.65 -31.51 -0.74
CA LYS A 163 14.62 -30.62 -0.12
C LYS A 163 14.81 -29.34 -0.92
N ILE A 164 14.80 -29.45 -2.25
CA ILE A 164 14.82 -28.30 -3.14
C ILE A 164 13.60 -27.43 -2.87
N TRP A 165 12.41 -28.01 -2.78
CA TRP A 165 11.19 -27.26 -2.51
C TRP A 165 11.24 -26.51 -1.17
N GLU A 166 11.72 -27.14 -0.10
CA GLU A 166 11.90 -26.48 1.21
C GLU A 166 12.78 -25.22 1.12
N LEU A 167 13.86 -25.26 0.33
CA LEU A 167 14.73 -24.10 0.10
C LEU A 167 14.00 -22.97 -0.60
N HIS A 168 13.19 -23.29 -1.61
CA HIS A 168 12.35 -22.31 -2.30
C HIS A 168 11.33 -21.69 -1.34
N GLU A 169 10.67 -22.48 -0.50
CA GLU A 169 9.71 -21.97 0.47
C GLU A 169 10.34 -20.99 1.47
N GLN A 170 11.55 -21.28 1.93
CA GLN A 170 12.29 -20.41 2.85
C GLN A 170 12.84 -19.16 2.16
N ALA A 171 13.41 -19.31 0.96
CA ALA A 171 14.04 -18.22 0.23
C ALA A 171 13.03 -17.15 -0.21
N PHE A 172 11.87 -17.58 -0.74
CA PHE A 172 10.78 -16.74 -1.22
C PHE A 172 9.82 -16.26 -0.11
N SER A 173 10.21 -16.38 1.16
CA SER A 173 9.40 -15.90 2.28
C SER A 173 9.42 -14.36 2.38
N VAL A 174 8.26 -13.73 2.17
CA VAL A 174 8.07 -12.29 2.38
C VAL A 174 8.28 -11.89 3.84
N GLN A 175 7.86 -12.75 4.78
CA GLN A 175 8.06 -12.54 6.22
C GLN A 175 9.54 -12.43 6.60
N ARG A 176 10.43 -13.19 5.92
CA ARG A 176 11.88 -13.09 6.12
C ARG A 176 12.39 -11.69 5.75
N VAL A 177 12.04 -11.21 4.55
CA VAL A 177 12.44 -9.88 4.05
C VAL A 177 11.87 -8.79 4.95
N SER A 178 10.61 -8.91 5.36
CA SER A 178 9.93 -7.97 6.27
C SER A 178 10.66 -7.84 7.60
N ARG A 179 11.02 -8.97 8.21
CA ARG A 179 11.71 -8.98 9.51
C ARG A 179 13.10 -8.38 9.39
N GLN A 180 13.85 -8.75 8.36
CA GLN A 180 15.20 -8.23 8.14
C GLN A 180 15.18 -6.71 7.90
N PHE A 181 14.25 -6.25 7.06
CA PHE A 181 14.05 -4.81 6.83
C PHE A 181 13.68 -4.08 8.12
N PHE A 182 12.79 -4.64 8.94
CA PHE A 182 12.41 -4.05 10.23
C PHE A 182 13.61 -3.89 11.16
N GLU A 183 14.43 -4.92 11.31
CA GLU A 183 15.60 -4.90 12.18
C GLU A 183 16.63 -3.85 11.71
N ASP A 184 16.88 -3.80 10.40
CA ASP A 184 17.78 -2.80 9.81
C ASP A 184 17.20 -1.38 9.94
N TYR A 185 15.91 -1.20 9.66
CA TYR A 185 15.20 0.07 9.79
C TYR A 185 15.24 0.58 11.24
N ARG A 186 15.04 -0.30 12.24
CA ARG A 186 15.11 0.07 13.66
C ARG A 186 16.48 0.61 14.03
N ARG A 187 17.56 -0.03 13.55
CA ARG A 187 18.93 0.43 13.84
C ARG A 187 19.19 1.83 13.32
N ILE A 188 18.78 2.13 12.08
CA ILE A 188 18.95 3.49 11.54
C ILE A 188 18.03 4.50 12.23
N PHE A 189 16.83 4.08 12.61
CA PHE A 189 15.88 4.91 13.34
C PHE A 189 16.48 5.36 14.67
N ASP A 190 17.00 4.43 15.46
CA ASP A 190 17.62 4.72 16.74
C ASP A 190 18.84 5.65 16.58
N GLU A 191 19.67 5.44 15.55
CA GLU A 191 20.81 6.31 15.26
C GLU A 191 20.37 7.74 14.96
N ILE A 192 19.40 7.92 14.05
CA ILE A 192 18.91 9.24 13.66
C ILE A 192 18.28 9.94 14.85
N ARG A 193 17.41 9.24 15.61
CA ARG A 193 16.79 9.77 16.83
C ARG A 193 17.85 10.25 17.82
N ASN A 194 18.84 9.40 18.11
CA ASN A 194 19.88 9.71 19.07
C ASN A 194 20.75 10.89 18.62
N ARG A 195 21.05 11.01 17.31
CA ARG A 195 21.77 12.16 16.76
C ARG A 195 20.94 13.45 16.86
N LEU A 196 19.66 13.42 16.49
CA LEU A 196 18.77 14.57 16.57
C LEU A 196 18.61 15.07 17.99
N HIS A 197 18.41 14.16 18.94
CA HIS A 197 18.27 14.51 20.36
C HIS A 197 19.55 15.15 20.91
N LYS A 198 20.73 14.66 20.50
CA LYS A 198 22.01 15.26 20.89
C LYS A 198 22.27 16.62 20.22
N SER A 199 21.88 16.78 18.96
CA SER A 199 22.17 18.01 18.21
C SER A 199 21.12 19.11 18.40
N ASN A 200 19.92 18.79 18.87
CA ASN A 200 18.83 19.74 19.12
C ASN A 200 18.34 19.62 20.59
N PRO A 201 19.18 19.95 21.58
CA PRO A 201 18.89 19.74 23.01
C PRO A 201 17.72 20.59 23.54
N GLU A 202 17.29 21.60 22.80
CA GLU A 202 16.11 22.42 23.08
C GLU A 202 14.78 21.68 22.90
N ASN A 203 14.79 20.57 22.16
CA ASN A 203 13.61 19.74 21.91
C ASN A 203 13.62 18.50 22.81
N ASP A 204 12.43 17.99 23.14
CA ASP A 204 12.29 16.77 23.94
C ASP A 204 12.60 15.50 23.13
N ALA A 205 12.68 14.37 23.84
CA ALA A 205 12.94 13.07 23.21
C ALA A 205 11.79 12.63 22.27
N GLU A 206 10.57 13.07 22.55
CA GLU A 206 9.39 12.82 21.74
C GLU A 206 9.49 13.51 20.37
N TRP A 207 9.90 14.77 20.34
CA TRP A 207 10.18 15.50 19.11
C TRP A 207 11.23 14.79 18.24
N ALA A 208 12.34 14.34 18.83
CA ALA A 208 13.40 13.66 18.08
C ALA A 208 12.89 12.35 17.44
N ARG A 209 12.07 11.60 18.18
CA ARG A 209 11.41 10.39 17.67
C ARG A 209 10.45 10.73 16.53
N ASP A 210 9.58 11.72 16.71
CA ASP A 210 8.52 12.06 15.75
C ASP A 210 9.10 12.69 14.47
N TYR A 211 10.16 13.50 14.60
CA TYR A 211 10.92 14.02 13.45
C TYR A 211 11.61 12.88 12.70
N THR A 212 12.22 11.92 13.40
CA THR A 212 12.86 10.75 12.76
C THR A 212 11.86 9.95 11.94
N HIS A 213 10.68 9.67 12.51
CA HIS A 213 9.58 9.01 11.79
C HIS A 213 9.18 9.80 10.54
N THR A 214 8.98 11.12 10.69
CA THR A 214 8.57 11.99 9.58
C THR A 214 9.61 12.00 8.46
N LEU A 215 10.90 12.13 8.78
CA LEU A 215 11.99 12.13 7.81
C LEU A 215 12.09 10.81 7.05
N LEU A 216 12.16 9.68 7.77
CA LEU A 216 12.29 8.37 7.13
C LEU A 216 11.04 8.02 6.31
N ASN A 217 9.84 8.42 6.75
CA ASN A 217 8.62 8.29 5.95
C ASN A 217 8.70 9.06 4.63
N ARG A 218 9.13 10.32 4.69
CA ARG A 218 9.27 11.16 3.50
C ARG A 218 10.24 10.55 2.49
N ILE A 219 11.37 10.00 2.95
CA ILE A 219 12.35 9.34 2.08
C ILE A 219 11.79 8.04 1.51
N MET A 220 11.25 7.18 2.37
CA MET A 220 10.73 5.87 1.98
C MET A 220 9.53 5.98 1.02
N PHE A 221 8.66 6.97 1.20
CA PHE A 221 7.58 7.23 0.24
C PHE A 221 8.10 7.53 -1.16
N LEU A 222 9.28 8.16 -1.29
CA LEU A 222 9.88 8.39 -2.61
C LEU A 222 10.34 7.11 -3.28
N TYR A 223 10.77 6.09 -2.54
CA TYR A 223 11.08 4.77 -3.11
C TYR A 223 9.83 4.11 -3.69
N PHE A 224 8.68 4.23 -3.02
CA PHE A 224 7.41 3.75 -3.58
C PHE A 224 6.99 4.57 -4.81
N VAL A 225 7.01 5.90 -4.73
CA VAL A 225 6.57 6.77 -5.83
C VAL A 225 7.48 6.68 -7.06
N ALA A 226 8.78 6.49 -6.88
CA ALA A 226 9.74 6.31 -7.98
C ALA A 226 9.40 5.10 -8.87
N ARG A 227 8.74 4.07 -8.33
CA ARG A 227 8.26 2.91 -9.12
C ARG A 227 7.17 3.25 -10.12
N LYS A 228 6.47 4.39 -9.96
CA LYS A 228 5.32 4.77 -10.78
C LYS A 228 5.63 5.80 -11.85
N SER A 229 6.90 5.95 -12.20
CA SER A 229 7.30 6.81 -13.30
C SER A 229 6.85 8.26 -13.09
N VAL A 230 7.15 8.78 -11.89
CA VAL A 230 6.74 10.14 -11.48
C VAL A 230 7.92 11.10 -11.47
N LEU A 231 9.12 10.59 -11.20
CA LEU A 231 10.34 11.36 -11.12
C LEU A 231 11.24 10.97 -12.29
N LYS A 232 11.86 11.97 -12.91
CA LYS A 232 12.77 11.77 -14.03
C LYS A 232 14.22 11.71 -13.57
N GLY A 233 15.01 10.89 -14.25
CA GLY A 233 16.42 10.66 -13.98
C GLY A 233 17.35 11.44 -14.90
N PRO A 234 18.66 11.15 -14.84
CA PRO A 234 19.69 11.80 -15.66
C PRO A 234 19.49 11.63 -17.17
N ASP A 235 18.90 10.51 -17.61
CA ASP A 235 18.60 10.20 -19.01
C ASP A 235 17.36 10.94 -19.56
N GLY A 236 16.65 11.67 -18.69
CA GLY A 236 15.38 12.33 -19.02
C GLY A 236 14.18 11.39 -19.05
N GLY A 237 14.39 10.09 -18.85
CA GLY A 237 13.37 9.08 -18.65
C GLY A 237 12.91 9.02 -17.19
N TYR A 238 11.94 8.15 -16.92
CA TYR A 238 11.48 7.91 -15.55
C TYR A 238 12.44 7.03 -14.77
N ASP A 239 12.67 7.39 -13.52
CA ASP A 239 13.77 6.85 -12.75
C ASP A 239 13.28 6.14 -11.49
N ARG A 240 13.39 4.80 -11.51
CA ARG A 240 13.09 3.94 -10.35
C ARG A 240 14.14 4.10 -9.25
N ASP A 241 15.33 4.60 -9.58
CA ASP A 241 16.48 4.77 -8.69
C ASP A 241 16.72 6.27 -8.39
N PHE A 242 15.67 7.10 -8.48
CA PHE A 242 15.77 8.57 -8.35
C PHE A 242 16.51 9.02 -7.09
N MET A 243 16.21 8.44 -5.92
CA MET A 243 16.85 8.85 -4.66
C MET A 243 18.35 8.56 -4.67
N ARG A 244 18.77 7.46 -5.30
CA ARG A 244 20.18 7.14 -5.50
C ARG A 244 20.85 8.16 -6.41
N HIS A 245 20.30 8.41 -7.60
CA HIS A 245 20.88 9.40 -8.51
C HIS A 245 20.86 10.82 -7.92
N PHE A 246 19.85 11.16 -7.12
CA PHE A 246 19.76 12.44 -6.41
C PHE A 246 20.87 12.58 -5.36
N TRP A 247 21.15 11.51 -4.60
CA TRP A 247 22.27 11.46 -3.67
C TRP A 247 23.64 11.49 -4.39
N GLU A 248 23.78 10.78 -5.51
CA GLU A 248 25.00 10.81 -6.33
C GLU A 248 25.26 12.21 -6.92
N ALA A 249 24.23 12.89 -7.40
CA ALA A 249 24.32 14.27 -7.87
C ALA A 249 24.72 15.25 -6.75
N TYR A 250 24.21 15.04 -5.53
CA TYR A 250 24.65 15.79 -4.36
C TYR A 250 26.14 15.61 -4.11
N LYS A 251 26.63 14.36 -4.07
CA LYS A 251 28.05 14.06 -3.86
C LYS A 251 28.94 14.70 -4.94
N GLN A 252 28.50 14.69 -6.20
CA GLN A 252 29.23 15.31 -7.31
C GLN A 252 29.30 16.85 -7.21
N SER A 253 28.37 17.48 -6.50
CA SER A 253 28.39 18.93 -6.28
C SER A 253 29.51 19.40 -5.33
N GLY A 254 30.13 18.49 -4.58
CA GLY A 254 31.19 18.80 -3.62
C GLY A 254 30.73 19.53 -2.36
N GLN A 255 29.42 19.73 -2.17
CA GLN A 255 28.85 20.28 -0.94
C GLN A 255 29.04 19.30 0.23
N LYS A 256 29.04 19.84 1.46
CA LYS A 256 29.19 19.07 2.71
C LYS A 256 28.08 19.42 3.69
N ASP A 257 27.49 18.40 4.30
CA ASP A 257 26.40 18.48 5.29
C ASP A 257 25.24 19.37 4.84
N ALA A 258 24.99 19.40 3.53
CA ALA A 258 23.97 20.22 2.89
C ALA A 258 22.83 19.37 2.33
N PHE A 259 22.93 18.03 2.33
CA PHE A 259 21.89 17.19 1.74
C PHE A 259 20.54 17.35 2.44
N HIS A 260 20.52 17.32 3.78
CA HIS A 260 19.28 17.48 4.55
C HIS A 260 18.70 18.90 4.42
N ARG A 261 19.54 19.91 4.60
CA ARG A 261 19.14 21.33 4.63
C ARG A 261 18.77 21.86 3.25
N ASP A 262 19.57 21.59 2.23
CA ASP A 262 19.54 22.33 0.97
C ASP A 262 19.01 21.50 -0.22
N TRP A 263 19.04 20.16 -0.12
CA TRP A 263 18.57 19.25 -1.17
C TRP A 263 17.21 18.63 -0.81
N LEU A 264 17.14 17.88 0.29
CA LEU A 264 15.89 17.25 0.74
C LEU A 264 14.81 18.27 1.09
N SER A 265 15.16 19.38 1.75
CA SER A 265 14.18 20.41 2.10
C SER A 265 13.52 21.05 0.89
N VAL A 266 14.27 21.24 -0.21
CA VAL A 266 13.72 21.76 -1.47
C VAL A 266 12.79 20.72 -2.10
N LEU A 267 13.25 19.47 -2.19
CA LEU A 267 12.46 18.36 -2.71
C LEU A 267 11.14 18.19 -1.94
N PHE A 268 11.19 18.16 -0.62
CA PHE A 268 10.03 17.99 0.24
C PHE A 268 9.12 19.22 0.19
N PHE A 269 9.62 20.40 0.55
CA PHE A 269 8.76 21.54 0.85
C PHE A 269 8.47 22.46 -0.32
N GLU A 270 9.20 22.34 -1.44
CA GLU A 270 8.98 23.15 -2.64
C GLU A 270 8.42 22.34 -3.79
N VAL A 271 9.13 21.29 -4.20
CA VAL A 271 8.80 20.47 -5.38
C VAL A 271 7.44 19.80 -5.21
N PHE A 272 7.27 18.97 -4.17
CA PHE A 272 6.01 18.24 -3.97
C PHE A 272 4.82 19.12 -3.52
N ASN A 273 5.08 20.38 -3.18
CA ASN A 273 4.08 21.33 -2.68
C ASN A 273 3.70 22.43 -3.67
N ARG A 274 4.07 22.34 -4.96
CA ARG A 274 3.80 23.37 -6.00
C ARG A 274 4.39 24.76 -5.66
N LYS A 275 5.43 24.82 -4.85
CA LYS A 275 6.16 26.07 -4.54
C LYS A 275 7.48 26.18 -5.30
N TRP A 276 7.84 25.15 -6.07
CA TRP A 276 9.04 25.17 -6.92
C TRP A 276 9.01 26.34 -7.90
N GLN A 277 10.11 27.08 -7.91
CA GLN A 277 10.36 28.17 -8.84
C GLN A 277 11.81 28.04 -9.30
N ASN A 278 12.03 28.18 -10.61
CA ASN A 278 13.37 28.07 -11.19
C ASN A 278 14.20 29.33 -10.88
N ARG A 279 14.72 29.41 -9.65
CA ARG A 279 15.56 30.51 -9.14
C ARG A 279 16.98 30.40 -9.67
N ALA A 280 17.64 31.54 -9.88
CA ALA A 280 19.03 31.58 -10.35
C ALA A 280 20.00 30.82 -9.42
N GLU A 281 19.73 30.82 -8.11
CA GLU A 281 20.49 30.04 -7.13
C GLU A 281 20.39 28.52 -7.38
N TYR A 282 19.20 28.02 -7.71
CA TYR A 282 18.97 26.58 -7.93
C TYR A 282 19.67 26.07 -9.18
N ARG A 283 19.83 26.92 -10.20
CA ARG A 283 20.63 26.60 -11.39
C ARG A 283 22.11 26.40 -11.11
N LYS A 284 22.63 26.96 -10.01
CA LYS A 284 24.00 26.73 -9.56
C LYS A 284 24.11 25.53 -8.62
N ARG A 285 23.05 25.27 -7.83
CA ARG A 285 23.04 24.21 -6.81
C ARG A 285 22.76 22.82 -7.38
N PHE A 286 21.81 22.71 -8.32
CA PHE A 286 21.33 21.45 -8.86
C PHE A 286 21.80 21.27 -10.31
N PRO A 287 22.14 20.03 -10.73
CA PRO A 287 22.39 19.75 -12.13
C PRO A 287 21.10 19.90 -12.97
N GLU A 288 21.28 20.12 -14.27
CA GLU A 288 20.18 20.40 -15.20
C GLU A 288 19.07 19.32 -15.18
N TRP A 289 19.46 18.05 -15.05
CA TRP A 289 18.50 16.94 -15.02
C TRP A 289 17.62 16.97 -13.75
N VAL A 290 18.17 17.37 -12.60
CA VAL A 290 17.40 17.54 -11.35
C VAL A 290 16.41 18.69 -11.49
N ILE A 291 16.83 19.81 -12.07
CA ILE A 291 15.96 20.98 -12.31
C ILE A 291 14.80 20.60 -13.24
N ARG A 292 15.08 19.84 -14.29
CA ARG A 292 14.05 19.30 -15.19
C ARG A 292 13.10 18.37 -14.45
N SER A 293 13.65 17.42 -13.68
CA SER A 293 12.86 16.48 -12.88
C SER A 293 11.94 17.20 -11.89
N PHE A 294 12.44 18.22 -11.19
CA PHE A 294 11.66 19.04 -10.25
C PHE A 294 10.57 19.85 -10.92
N SER A 295 10.81 20.32 -12.14
CA SER A 295 9.82 21.08 -12.92
C SER A 295 8.70 20.18 -13.43
N ASP A 296 9.02 18.92 -13.73
CA ASP A 296 8.08 17.91 -14.22
C ASP A 296 7.42 17.09 -13.09
N ALA A 297 7.88 17.25 -11.85
CA ALA A 297 7.43 16.46 -10.71
C ALA A 297 5.95 16.69 -10.41
N VAL A 298 5.28 15.60 -10.07
CA VAL A 298 3.85 15.60 -9.74
C VAL A 298 3.61 16.25 -8.38
N HIS A 299 2.50 16.97 -8.28
CA HIS A 299 2.04 17.54 -7.02
C HIS A 299 1.36 16.49 -6.12
N LEU A 300 1.94 16.27 -4.94
CA LEU A 300 1.45 15.33 -3.92
C LEU A 300 0.59 16.02 -2.84
N ASN A 301 0.12 17.24 -3.09
CA ASN A 301 -0.89 17.95 -2.29
C ASN A 301 -0.53 18.32 -0.84
N GLY A 302 0.75 18.20 -0.44
CA GLY A 302 1.22 18.68 0.86
C GLY A 302 0.56 17.98 2.04
N GLY A 303 0.37 16.66 1.97
CA GLY A 303 0.13 15.83 3.15
C GLY A 303 1.44 15.61 3.91
N LEU A 304 2.05 14.45 3.70
CA LEU A 304 3.36 14.06 4.26
C LEU A 304 4.47 15.12 4.08
N TYR A 305 4.43 15.86 2.96
CA TYR A 305 5.46 16.83 2.60
C TYR A 305 5.16 18.28 3.02
N ARG A 306 4.06 18.55 3.72
CA ARG A 306 3.83 19.89 4.26
C ARG A 306 4.75 20.15 5.45
N ARG A 307 5.20 21.39 5.58
CA ARG A 307 5.93 21.84 6.77
C ARG A 307 5.03 21.75 7.99
N THR A 308 5.55 21.13 9.03
CA THR A 308 4.90 20.94 10.33
C THR A 308 5.67 21.68 11.41
N ARG A 309 5.14 21.72 12.63
CA ARG A 309 5.84 22.28 13.80
C ARG A 309 7.19 21.57 14.04
N LEU A 310 7.25 20.26 13.78
CA LEU A 310 8.49 19.49 13.90
C LEU A 310 9.59 20.06 13.00
N ASP A 311 9.23 20.48 11.78
CA ASP A 311 10.16 21.04 10.80
C ASP A 311 10.60 22.47 11.15
N GLU A 312 9.77 23.23 11.88
CA GLU A 312 10.08 24.59 12.36
C GLU A 312 11.01 24.57 13.58
N GLN A 313 10.95 23.50 14.36
CA GLN A 313 11.78 23.27 15.55
C GLN A 313 13.14 22.64 15.24
N LEU A 314 13.41 22.31 13.97
CA LEU A 314 14.71 21.78 13.56
C LEU A 314 15.71 22.92 13.34
N PHE A 315 16.65 23.09 14.27
CA PHE A 315 17.73 24.07 14.14
C PHE A 315 19.02 23.45 13.60
N ASN A 316 19.37 22.25 14.07
CA ASN A 316 20.57 21.53 13.69
C ASN A 316 20.23 20.34 12.80
N TYR A 317 20.58 20.46 11.52
CA TYR A 317 20.34 19.46 10.48
C TYR A 317 21.30 18.27 10.62
N LEU A 318 20.80 17.07 10.29
CA LEU A 318 21.59 15.84 10.20
C LEU A 318 22.75 15.94 9.18
N PRO A 319 23.93 15.38 9.53
CA PRO A 319 25.10 15.36 8.66
C PRO A 319 24.97 14.31 7.54
N ASP A 320 25.81 14.43 6.51
CA ASP A 320 25.82 13.56 5.33
C ASP A 320 26.10 12.09 5.65
N GLU A 321 26.85 11.83 6.73
CA GLU A 321 27.18 10.47 7.18
C GLU A 321 25.92 9.61 7.42
N VAL A 322 24.85 10.22 7.94
CA VAL A 322 23.58 9.53 8.16
C VAL A 322 22.96 9.06 6.84
N PHE A 323 22.99 9.92 5.82
CA PHE A 323 22.44 9.61 4.50
C PHE A 323 23.34 8.62 3.74
N ALA A 324 24.65 8.62 4.01
CA ALA A 324 25.53 7.57 3.51
C ALA A 324 25.10 6.18 4.03
N TYR A 325 24.58 6.06 5.26
CA TYR A 325 24.03 4.79 5.76
C TYR A 325 22.72 4.36 5.07
N LEU A 326 21.95 5.34 4.60
CA LEU A 326 20.69 5.11 3.90
C LEU A 326 20.91 4.67 2.45
N PHE A 327 21.90 5.24 1.75
CA PHE A 327 22.05 5.08 0.31
C PHE A 327 23.33 4.34 -0.12
N ASP A 328 24.47 4.63 0.53
CA ASP A 328 25.77 4.14 0.04
C ASP A 328 26.23 2.85 0.72
N ARG A 329 26.35 2.85 2.05
CA ARG A 329 27.00 1.76 2.81
C ARG A 329 26.20 1.39 4.03
N TRP A 330 26.32 0.17 4.50
CA TRP A 330 25.71 -0.25 5.77
C TRP A 330 26.72 -0.28 6.91
N TYR A 331 26.21 -0.40 8.14
CA TYR A 331 27.03 -0.40 9.35
C TYR A 331 28.07 -1.52 9.41
N ASP A 332 27.80 -2.65 8.74
CA ASP A 332 28.73 -3.78 8.61
C ASP A 332 29.82 -3.55 7.54
N GLY A 333 29.89 -2.35 6.95
CA GLY A 333 30.83 -1.99 5.89
C GLY A 333 30.44 -2.53 4.51
N THR A 334 29.32 -3.23 4.38
CA THR A 334 28.88 -3.77 3.09
C THR A 334 28.07 -2.74 2.31
N PHE A 335 27.97 -2.93 0.99
CA PHE A 335 27.22 -2.06 0.08
C PHE A 335 25.98 -2.79 -0.46
N PRO A 336 24.89 -2.09 -0.82
CA PRO A 336 24.68 -0.63 -0.71
C PRO A 336 24.12 -0.21 0.68
N GLY A 337 23.57 1.00 0.85
CA GLY A 337 22.92 1.46 2.10
C GLY A 337 21.52 0.85 2.32
N LEU A 338 20.84 1.19 3.42
CA LEU A 338 19.53 0.61 3.80
C LEU A 338 18.55 0.53 2.63
N PHE A 339 18.13 1.67 2.07
CA PHE A 339 17.03 1.68 1.09
C PHE A 339 17.43 1.07 -0.26
N GLU A 340 18.72 1.08 -0.60
CA GLU A 340 19.23 0.50 -1.84
C GLU A 340 19.42 -1.03 -1.77
N ARG A 341 19.35 -1.64 -0.57
CA ARG A 341 19.44 -3.11 -0.39
C ARG A 341 18.15 -3.83 -0.74
N TYR A 342 17.03 -3.16 -0.50
CA TYR A 342 15.71 -3.75 -0.57
C TYR A 342 15.03 -3.34 -1.87
N ASN A 343 14.40 -4.31 -2.52
CA ASN A 343 13.46 -4.01 -3.57
C ASN A 343 12.19 -3.43 -2.92
N PHE A 344 11.64 -2.35 -3.48
CA PHE A 344 10.41 -1.71 -2.99
C PHE A 344 9.31 -1.96 -4.02
N THR A 345 8.19 -2.50 -3.57
CA THR A 345 7.00 -2.65 -4.40
C THR A 345 5.91 -1.71 -3.90
N VAL A 346 5.18 -1.15 -4.85
CA VAL A 346 3.98 -0.38 -4.55
C VAL A 346 2.79 -1.30 -4.31
N VAL A 347 2.81 -2.50 -4.88
CA VAL A 347 1.67 -3.41 -4.79
C VAL A 347 1.67 -4.07 -3.42
N GLU A 348 0.69 -3.70 -2.58
CA GLU A 348 0.46 -4.40 -1.32
C GLU A 348 0.14 -5.87 -1.57
N THR A 349 0.60 -6.71 -0.65
CA THR A 349 0.29 -8.12 -0.62
C THR A 349 -1.22 -8.34 -0.68
N SER A 350 -1.66 -9.12 -1.67
CA SER A 350 -3.04 -9.58 -1.76
C SER A 350 -3.17 -10.91 -1.02
N ARG A 351 -4.41 -11.41 -0.82
CA ARG A 351 -4.64 -12.67 -0.10
C ARG A 351 -3.85 -13.88 -0.65
N PHE A 352 -3.61 -13.92 -1.95
CA PHE A 352 -2.98 -15.07 -2.61
C PHE A 352 -1.79 -14.69 -3.48
N ASP A 353 -1.42 -13.41 -3.55
CA ASP A 353 -0.26 -12.94 -4.31
C ASP A 353 0.58 -12.05 -3.42
N GLU A 354 1.83 -12.45 -3.18
CA GLU A 354 2.79 -11.67 -2.42
C GLU A 354 4.04 -11.44 -3.28
N GLU A 355 4.60 -10.25 -3.20
CA GLU A 355 5.91 -9.96 -3.77
C GLU A 355 6.98 -10.03 -2.70
N VAL A 356 8.10 -10.68 -3.01
CA VAL A 356 9.28 -10.78 -2.16
C VAL A 356 10.07 -9.48 -2.22
N ALA A 357 9.45 -8.42 -1.73
CA ALA A 357 9.92 -7.04 -1.73
C ALA A 357 9.34 -6.30 -0.52
N VAL A 358 9.85 -5.11 -0.21
CA VAL A 358 9.27 -4.22 0.81
C VAL A 358 8.02 -3.58 0.24
N ASP A 359 6.87 -3.87 0.84
CA ASP A 359 5.57 -3.35 0.43
C ASP A 359 5.03 -2.30 1.42
N PRO A 360 3.92 -1.61 1.08
CA PRO A 360 3.32 -0.62 1.98
C PRO A 360 2.71 -1.20 3.26
N GLU A 361 2.35 -2.47 3.29
CA GLU A 361 1.82 -3.13 4.49
C GLU A 361 2.91 -3.31 5.54
N MET A 362 4.14 -3.62 5.11
CA MET A 362 5.30 -3.67 5.99
C MET A 362 5.51 -2.36 6.74
N LEU A 363 5.11 -1.21 6.18
CA LEU A 363 5.14 0.06 6.91
C LEU A 363 4.34 -0.05 8.19
N GLY A 364 3.06 -0.43 8.09
CA GLY A 364 2.20 -0.62 9.25
C GLY A 364 2.88 -1.47 10.33
N THR A 365 3.38 -2.62 9.91
CA THR A 365 4.06 -3.57 10.81
C THR A 365 5.33 -3.00 11.44
N VAL A 366 6.18 -2.30 10.67
CA VAL A 366 7.41 -1.68 11.18
C VAL A 366 7.07 -0.61 12.22
N TYR A 367 6.11 0.25 11.91
CA TYR A 367 5.70 1.34 12.80
C TYR A 367 5.07 0.82 14.10
N GLU A 368 4.15 -0.12 13.97
CA GLU A 368 3.49 -0.80 15.09
C GLU A 368 4.51 -1.43 16.06
N ARG A 369 5.52 -2.11 15.52
CA ARG A 369 6.57 -2.73 16.34
C ARG A 369 7.53 -1.72 16.98
N LEU A 370 7.88 -0.62 16.29
CA LEU A 370 8.71 0.44 16.88
C LEU A 370 8.02 1.07 18.09
N VAL A 371 6.71 1.30 17.97
CA VAL A 371 5.88 1.87 19.02
C VAL A 371 5.81 0.91 20.20
N ASN A 372 5.46 -0.35 19.99
CA ASN A 372 5.38 -1.34 21.09
C ASN A 372 6.64 -1.37 21.96
N ILE A 373 7.83 -1.29 21.36
CA ILE A 373 9.11 -1.27 22.09
C ILE A 373 9.32 0.05 22.86
N THR A 374 8.83 1.17 22.33
CA THR A 374 9.02 2.50 22.95
C THR A 374 8.10 2.71 24.16
N TYR A 375 6.94 2.05 24.18
CA TYR A 375 5.94 2.16 25.26
C TYR A 375 5.99 0.98 26.26
N GLU A 376 7.04 0.15 26.21
CA GLU A 376 7.24 -1.04 27.06
C GLU A 376 7.31 -0.76 28.57
N GLU A 377 7.31 0.51 29.03
CA GLU A 377 7.27 0.84 30.46
C GLU A 377 5.87 1.09 31.05
N ASP A 378 4.78 1.24 30.28
CA ASP A 378 3.47 1.49 30.95
C ASP A 378 2.20 0.87 30.34
N LEU A 379 2.16 0.43 29.08
CA LEU A 379 0.93 -0.19 28.55
C LEU A 379 1.28 -1.26 27.51
N GLN A 380 0.73 -2.47 27.67
CA GLN A 380 0.52 -3.41 26.58
C GLN A 380 -0.35 -2.72 25.52
N ALA A 381 0.26 -1.92 24.65
CA ALA A 381 -0.41 -1.39 23.49
C ALA A 381 -0.84 -2.62 22.68
N GLY A 382 -2.14 -2.91 22.63
CA GLY A 382 -2.75 -4.09 21.99
C GLY A 382 -2.62 -4.08 20.47
N ILE A 383 -1.46 -3.67 19.97
CA ILE A 383 -1.11 -3.51 18.57
C ILE A 383 -0.64 -4.89 18.08
N PHE A 384 -1.62 -5.72 17.72
CA PHE A 384 -1.40 -7.01 17.11
C PHE A 384 -1.63 -6.90 15.60
N TYR A 385 -0.60 -7.26 14.84
CA TYR A 385 -0.72 -7.44 13.39
C TYR A 385 -1.84 -8.45 13.09
N THR A 386 -2.89 -8.02 12.41
CA THR A 386 -3.94 -8.91 11.91
C THR A 386 -3.54 -9.39 10.53
N PRO A 387 -3.39 -10.71 10.28
CA PRO A 387 -2.93 -11.16 8.99
C PRO A 387 -3.95 -10.84 7.88
N ARG A 388 -3.44 -10.70 6.66
CA ARG A 388 -4.23 -10.19 5.52
C ARG A 388 -5.46 -11.02 5.19
N THR A 389 -5.38 -12.33 5.39
CA THR A 389 -6.47 -13.27 5.13
C THR A 389 -7.66 -13.02 6.05
N GLU A 390 -7.39 -12.74 7.31
CA GLU A 390 -8.36 -12.42 8.36
C GLU A 390 -9.01 -11.07 8.07
N ILE A 391 -8.23 -10.07 7.66
CA ILE A 391 -8.77 -8.76 7.27
C ILE A 391 -9.72 -8.90 6.06
N ASP A 392 -9.30 -9.57 4.99
CA ASP A 392 -10.13 -9.79 3.79
C ASP A 392 -11.41 -10.54 4.15
N LEU A 393 -11.30 -11.59 4.97
CA LEU A 393 -12.44 -12.37 5.45
C LEU A 393 -13.44 -11.49 6.21
N MET A 394 -12.97 -10.74 7.22
CA MET A 394 -13.82 -9.89 8.05
C MET A 394 -14.50 -8.78 7.24
N CYS A 395 -13.79 -8.15 6.30
CA CYS A 395 -14.37 -7.14 5.41
C CYS A 395 -15.50 -7.73 4.55
N ARG A 396 -15.27 -8.91 3.94
CA ARG A 396 -16.27 -9.56 3.09
C ARG A 396 -17.47 -10.05 3.89
N LEU A 397 -17.26 -10.67 5.06
CA LEU A 397 -18.33 -11.10 5.95
C LEU A 397 -19.21 -9.92 6.37
N SER A 398 -18.60 -8.82 6.80
CA SER A 398 -19.30 -7.60 7.21
C SER A 398 -20.16 -7.03 6.07
N LEU A 399 -19.66 -7.06 4.84
CA LEU A 399 -20.43 -6.63 3.67
C LEU A 399 -21.57 -7.59 3.32
N VAL A 400 -21.37 -8.90 3.40
CA VAL A 400 -22.42 -9.90 3.16
C VAL A 400 -23.56 -9.71 4.16
N ASP A 401 -23.26 -9.61 5.45
CA ASP A 401 -24.29 -9.40 6.47
C ASP A 401 -25.00 -8.04 6.29
N TRP A 402 -24.27 -6.98 5.96
CA TRP A 402 -24.88 -5.68 5.68
C TRP A 402 -25.79 -5.73 4.44
N LEU A 403 -25.37 -6.37 3.35
CA LEU A 403 -26.18 -6.51 2.13
C LEU A 403 -27.42 -7.37 2.37
N SER A 404 -27.28 -8.46 3.12
CA SER A 404 -28.40 -9.36 3.46
C SER A 404 -29.48 -8.61 4.24
N ASN A 405 -29.08 -7.78 5.21
CA ASN A 405 -29.99 -6.88 5.94
C ASN A 405 -30.69 -5.82 5.06
N GLN A 406 -30.21 -5.56 3.83
CA GLN A 406 -30.77 -4.53 2.93
C GLN A 406 -31.58 -5.10 1.76
N ILE A 407 -31.36 -6.36 1.39
CA ILE A 407 -31.95 -7.02 0.22
C ILE A 407 -32.85 -8.19 0.62
N GLY A 408 -32.56 -8.86 1.74
CA GLY A 408 -33.27 -10.05 2.22
C GLY A 408 -32.30 -11.18 2.59
N GLU A 409 -32.60 -11.90 3.68
CA GLU A 409 -31.77 -13.02 4.16
C GLU A 409 -31.80 -14.22 3.19
N GLU A 410 -32.86 -14.35 2.39
CA GLU A 410 -33.01 -15.36 1.34
C GLU A 410 -31.92 -15.26 0.25
N HIS A 411 -31.28 -14.09 0.11
CA HIS A 411 -30.21 -13.88 -0.87
C HIS A 411 -28.81 -14.07 -0.29
N LYS A 412 -28.67 -14.38 1.01
CA LYS A 412 -27.38 -14.43 1.69
C LYS A 412 -26.38 -15.40 1.06
N ASP A 413 -26.81 -16.59 0.66
CA ASP A 413 -25.94 -17.59 0.02
C ASP A 413 -25.41 -17.12 -1.35
N LEU A 414 -26.24 -16.39 -2.11
CA LEU A 414 -25.81 -15.76 -3.36
C LEU A 414 -24.83 -14.62 -3.07
N LEU A 415 -25.10 -13.78 -2.07
CA LEU A 415 -24.22 -12.69 -1.67
C LEU A 415 -22.86 -13.22 -1.19
N TYR A 416 -22.83 -14.34 -0.47
CA TYR A 416 -21.59 -15.04 -0.12
C TYR A 416 -20.82 -15.43 -1.38
N ARG A 417 -21.44 -16.13 -2.34
CA ARG A 417 -20.76 -16.56 -3.56
C ARG A 417 -20.28 -15.38 -4.41
N TRP A 418 -21.07 -14.31 -4.50
CA TRP A 418 -20.69 -13.11 -5.25
C TRP A 418 -19.56 -12.34 -4.58
N VAL A 419 -19.69 -12.02 -3.29
CA VAL A 419 -18.68 -11.28 -2.54
C VAL A 419 -17.40 -12.11 -2.38
N PHE A 420 -17.44 -13.43 -2.30
CA PHE A 420 -16.26 -14.30 -2.22
C PHE A 420 -15.84 -14.91 -3.55
N ALA A 421 -16.36 -14.46 -4.69
CA ALA A 421 -15.86 -14.91 -5.99
C ALA A 421 -14.47 -14.31 -6.24
N PHE A 422 -13.48 -15.15 -6.51
CA PHE A 422 -12.08 -14.75 -6.74
C PHE A 422 -11.66 -15.01 -8.19
N SER A 423 -11.94 -16.21 -8.72
CA SER A 423 -11.64 -16.52 -10.11
C SER A 423 -12.66 -15.86 -11.05
N GLU A 424 -12.28 -15.59 -12.29
CA GLU A 424 -13.21 -15.04 -13.28
C GLU A 424 -14.42 -15.97 -13.50
N GLU A 425 -14.22 -17.29 -13.44
CA GLU A 425 -15.29 -18.29 -13.50
C GLU A 425 -16.31 -18.14 -12.35
N GLU A 426 -15.85 -17.95 -11.11
CA GLU A 426 -16.73 -17.71 -9.96
C GLU A 426 -17.50 -16.38 -10.08
N LYS A 427 -16.84 -15.36 -10.64
CA LYS A 427 -17.45 -14.04 -10.86
C LYS A 427 -18.54 -14.09 -11.94
N GLU A 428 -18.29 -14.81 -13.03
CA GLU A 428 -19.25 -15.05 -14.11
C GLU A 428 -20.46 -15.82 -13.56
N ALA A 429 -20.25 -16.96 -12.90
CA ALA A 429 -21.33 -17.80 -12.37
C ALA A 429 -22.23 -17.05 -11.37
N SER A 430 -21.64 -16.33 -10.41
CA SER A 430 -22.42 -15.53 -9.46
C SER A 430 -23.11 -14.32 -10.14
N GLY A 431 -22.50 -13.77 -11.18
CA GLY A 431 -23.07 -12.67 -11.97
C GLY A 431 -24.31 -13.08 -12.78
N ASP A 432 -24.31 -14.29 -13.35
CA ASP A 432 -25.45 -14.84 -14.09
C ASP A 432 -26.67 -15.03 -13.17
N GLU A 433 -26.46 -15.54 -11.95
CA GLU A 433 -27.54 -15.69 -10.96
C GLU A 433 -28.09 -14.34 -10.48
N ILE A 434 -27.22 -13.35 -10.24
CA ILE A 434 -27.66 -11.98 -9.90
C ILE A 434 -28.49 -11.37 -11.03
N THR A 435 -28.14 -11.67 -12.29
CA THR A 435 -28.89 -11.24 -13.47
C THR A 435 -30.26 -11.88 -13.51
N ALA A 436 -30.35 -13.19 -13.31
CA ALA A 436 -31.62 -13.92 -13.27
C ALA A 436 -32.58 -13.37 -12.19
N LEU A 437 -32.04 -12.93 -11.05
CA LEU A 437 -32.82 -12.33 -9.96
C LEU A 437 -33.01 -10.80 -10.07
N ASN A 438 -32.52 -10.16 -11.14
CA ASN A 438 -32.59 -8.71 -11.36
C ASN A 438 -32.02 -7.85 -10.21
N LEU A 439 -30.98 -8.34 -9.51
CA LEU A 439 -30.44 -7.69 -8.31
C LEU A 439 -29.37 -6.63 -8.60
N TRP A 440 -28.80 -6.59 -9.81
CA TRP A 440 -27.67 -5.71 -10.17
C TRP A 440 -27.88 -4.23 -9.83
N LYS A 441 -29.05 -3.67 -10.15
CA LYS A 441 -29.33 -2.25 -9.89
C LYS A 441 -29.31 -1.96 -8.39
N ARG A 442 -29.95 -2.82 -7.60
CA ARG A 442 -30.02 -2.67 -6.15
C ARG A 442 -28.63 -2.83 -5.51
N LEU A 443 -27.86 -3.81 -5.95
CA LEU A 443 -26.50 -4.04 -5.48
C LEU A 443 -25.57 -2.86 -5.78
N ASP A 444 -25.62 -2.30 -6.99
CA ASP A 444 -24.81 -1.14 -7.36
C ASP A 444 -25.15 0.10 -6.53
N GLU A 445 -26.44 0.39 -6.30
CA GLU A 445 -26.89 1.47 -5.42
C GLU A 445 -26.38 1.28 -3.98
N LEU A 446 -26.44 0.06 -3.45
CA LEU A 446 -26.01 -0.28 -2.10
C LEU A 446 -24.48 -0.17 -1.95
N ILE A 447 -23.74 -0.80 -2.85
CA ILE A 447 -22.27 -0.82 -2.81
C ILE A 447 -21.68 0.58 -3.04
N ARG A 448 -22.34 1.47 -3.81
CA ARG A 448 -21.87 2.86 -4.00
C ARG A 448 -22.21 3.79 -2.83
N ARG A 449 -23.18 3.44 -1.98
CA ARG A 449 -23.62 4.28 -0.85
C ARG A 449 -23.11 3.83 0.52
N VAL A 450 -22.61 2.59 0.64
CA VAL A 450 -22.15 2.04 1.92
C VAL A 450 -21.07 2.94 2.52
N ARG A 451 -21.14 3.14 3.83
CA ARG A 451 -20.17 3.89 4.62
C ARG A 451 -19.57 2.97 5.65
N VAL A 452 -18.25 2.87 5.66
CA VAL A 452 -17.46 2.02 6.55
C VAL A 452 -16.61 2.93 7.43
N CYS A 453 -16.63 2.66 8.72
CA CYS A 453 -15.86 3.37 9.72
C CYS A 453 -15.03 2.37 10.51
N ASP A 454 -13.72 2.58 10.55
CA ASP A 454 -12.81 1.85 11.42
C ASP A 454 -12.41 2.74 12.61
N PRO A 455 -12.93 2.48 13.82
CA PRO A 455 -12.73 3.36 14.98
C PRO A 455 -11.38 3.17 15.69
N ALA A 456 -10.57 2.19 15.30
CA ALA A 456 -9.22 1.98 15.85
C ALA A 456 -8.32 1.53 14.69
N CYS A 457 -8.20 2.40 13.70
CA CYS A 457 -7.76 1.97 12.39
C CYS A 457 -6.29 1.58 12.30
N GLY A 458 -5.49 1.91 13.32
CA GLY A 458 -4.06 1.66 13.35
C GLY A 458 -3.40 2.17 12.08
N SER A 459 -2.56 1.32 11.49
CA SER A 459 -1.90 1.58 10.20
C SER A 459 -2.84 1.53 8.98
N GLY A 460 -4.15 1.39 9.14
CA GLY A 460 -5.16 1.44 8.08
C GLY A 460 -5.44 0.11 7.38
N SER A 461 -5.06 -1.03 7.97
CA SER A 461 -5.15 -2.35 7.34
C SER A 461 -6.58 -2.74 6.92
N PHE A 462 -7.58 -2.52 7.78
CA PHE A 462 -9.00 -2.75 7.44
C PHE A 462 -9.54 -1.74 6.43
N LEU A 463 -9.09 -0.47 6.50
CA LEU A 463 -9.47 0.54 5.50
C LEU A 463 -8.99 0.16 4.10
N VAL A 464 -7.74 -0.29 3.98
CA VAL A 464 -7.18 -0.79 2.72
C VAL A 464 -7.87 -2.08 2.29
N GLY A 465 -8.12 -3.02 3.22
CA GLY A 465 -8.86 -4.26 2.95
C GLY A 465 -10.24 -3.99 2.35
N MET A 466 -11.02 -3.13 3.01
CA MET A 466 -12.35 -2.74 2.55
C MET A 466 -12.31 -1.95 1.23
N LEU A 467 -11.31 -1.09 1.04
CA LEU A 467 -11.12 -0.38 -0.24
C LEU A 467 -11.02 -1.37 -1.40
N LEU A 468 -10.18 -2.40 -1.28
CA LEU A 468 -9.99 -3.40 -2.34
C LEU A 468 -11.26 -4.22 -2.61
N VAL A 469 -11.98 -4.62 -1.56
CA VAL A 469 -13.25 -5.36 -1.72
C VAL A 469 -14.30 -4.49 -2.43
N LEU A 470 -14.46 -3.24 -2.01
CA LEU A 470 -15.41 -2.32 -2.66
C LEU A 470 -14.99 -1.98 -4.09
N ASP A 471 -13.69 -1.84 -4.36
CA ASP A 471 -13.15 -1.56 -5.69
C ASP A 471 -13.49 -2.68 -6.67
N ASP A 472 -13.28 -3.93 -6.28
CA ASP A 472 -13.60 -5.13 -7.07
C ASP A 472 -15.13 -5.26 -7.31
N LEU A 473 -15.95 -5.13 -6.27
CA LEU A 473 -17.42 -5.24 -6.42
C LEU A 473 -17.99 -4.11 -7.30
N GLN A 474 -17.47 -2.89 -7.17
CA GLN A 474 -17.90 -1.77 -8.01
C GLN A 474 -17.41 -1.91 -9.45
N GLU A 475 -16.23 -2.49 -9.68
CA GLU A 475 -15.76 -2.79 -11.03
C GLU A 475 -16.66 -3.80 -11.73
N ARG A 476 -17.10 -4.85 -11.02
CA ARG A 476 -18.07 -5.81 -11.57
C ARG A 476 -19.38 -5.13 -11.95
N CYS A 477 -19.91 -4.27 -11.07
CA CYS A 477 -21.10 -3.47 -11.37
C CYS A 477 -20.88 -2.56 -12.59
N ASN A 478 -19.71 -1.91 -12.69
CA ASN A 478 -19.38 -1.04 -13.82
C ASN A 478 -19.35 -1.79 -15.15
N LYS A 479 -18.76 -2.99 -15.19
CA LYS A 479 -18.78 -3.86 -16.37
C LYS A 479 -20.22 -4.18 -16.79
N THR A 480 -21.07 -4.59 -15.84
CA THR A 480 -22.49 -4.89 -16.12
C THR A 480 -23.26 -3.69 -16.67
N PHE A 481 -22.99 -2.48 -16.17
CA PHE A 481 -23.66 -1.25 -16.61
C PHE A 481 -22.92 -0.49 -17.73
N GLY A 482 -21.83 -1.05 -18.29
CA GLY A 482 -21.04 -0.40 -19.35
C GLY A 482 -20.41 0.94 -18.95
N ARG A 483 -20.05 1.12 -17.67
CA ARG A 483 -19.45 2.37 -17.17
C ARG A 483 -17.93 2.34 -17.31
N ASP A 484 -17.39 3.30 -18.05
CA ASP A 484 -15.94 3.50 -18.16
C ASP A 484 -15.42 4.39 -17.01
N GLU A 485 -15.25 3.79 -15.83
CA GLU A 485 -14.64 4.44 -14.66
C GLU A 485 -13.26 3.83 -14.41
N THR A 486 -12.22 4.66 -14.44
CA THR A 486 -10.85 4.17 -14.20
C THR A 486 -10.68 3.68 -12.76
N PRO A 487 -9.77 2.72 -12.49
CA PRO A 487 -9.47 2.28 -11.13
C PRO A 487 -9.10 3.45 -10.20
N TYR A 488 -8.37 4.44 -10.72
CA TYR A 488 -8.04 5.67 -9.98
C TYR A 488 -9.30 6.39 -9.50
N ALA A 489 -10.22 6.68 -10.44
CA ALA A 489 -11.43 7.45 -10.17
C ALA A 489 -12.35 6.71 -9.19
N ARG A 490 -12.48 5.39 -9.37
CA ARG A 490 -13.28 4.52 -8.52
C ARG A 490 -12.75 4.49 -7.09
N ARG A 491 -11.46 4.18 -6.89
CA ARG A 491 -10.82 4.17 -5.56
C ARG A 491 -10.84 5.54 -4.90
N LYS A 492 -10.57 6.61 -5.64
CA LYS A 492 -10.65 7.99 -5.13
C LYS A 492 -12.05 8.33 -4.66
N ARG A 493 -13.09 7.88 -5.35
CA ARG A 493 -14.49 8.04 -4.94
C ARG A 493 -14.81 7.20 -3.70
N ILE A 494 -14.37 5.95 -3.63
CA ILE A 494 -14.55 5.09 -2.45
C ILE A 494 -13.93 5.74 -1.21
N LEU A 495 -12.68 6.21 -1.29
CA LEU A 495 -12.02 6.95 -0.21
C LEU A 495 -12.77 8.25 0.16
N ARG A 496 -13.30 8.97 -0.84
CA ARG A 496 -14.01 10.23 -0.61
C ARG A 496 -15.37 10.03 0.06
N ASP A 497 -16.11 8.99 -0.29
CA ASP A 497 -17.54 8.91 0.05
C ASP A 497 -17.87 7.78 1.03
N GLN A 498 -16.99 6.78 1.16
CA GLN A 498 -17.33 5.51 1.80
C GLN A 498 -16.41 5.15 2.97
N LEU A 499 -15.14 5.53 2.96
CA LEU A 499 -14.18 5.12 3.99
C LEU A 499 -13.88 6.23 5.01
N TYR A 500 -13.86 5.83 6.29
CA TYR A 500 -13.60 6.69 7.44
C TYR A 500 -12.78 5.92 8.48
N GLY A 501 -11.83 6.57 9.12
CA GLY A 501 -10.96 5.97 10.14
C GLY A 501 -10.71 6.92 11.32
N VAL A 502 -10.53 6.36 12.50
CA VAL A 502 -10.08 7.09 13.69
C VAL A 502 -9.05 6.23 14.41
N ASP A 503 -8.01 6.86 14.94
CA ASP A 503 -7.05 6.20 15.82
C ASP A 503 -6.56 7.18 16.88
N VAL A 504 -6.23 6.73 18.09
CA VAL A 504 -5.72 7.62 19.14
C VAL A 504 -4.31 8.11 18.83
N MET A 505 -3.53 7.32 18.10
CA MET A 505 -2.14 7.63 17.79
C MET A 505 -2.02 8.40 16.47
N GLU A 506 -1.47 9.62 16.52
CA GLU A 506 -1.31 10.45 15.32
C GLU A 506 -0.43 9.76 14.26
N TRP A 507 0.65 9.08 14.65
CA TRP A 507 1.51 8.39 13.70
C TRP A 507 0.77 7.27 12.94
N ALA A 508 -0.15 6.56 13.61
CA ALA A 508 -0.90 5.47 13.00
C ALA A 508 -1.81 6.00 11.89
N VAL A 509 -2.48 7.14 12.16
CA VAL A 509 -3.25 7.90 11.17
C VAL A 509 -2.36 8.30 9.98
N ARG A 510 -1.14 8.79 10.21
CA ARG A 510 -0.22 9.16 9.10
C ARG A 510 0.16 7.97 8.24
N VAL A 511 0.40 6.79 8.85
CA VAL A 511 0.70 5.56 8.10
C VAL A 511 -0.53 5.08 7.32
N ALA A 512 -1.72 5.16 7.91
CA ALA A 512 -2.97 4.83 7.21
C ALA A 512 -3.21 5.75 6.00
N GLU A 513 -2.99 7.06 6.16
CA GLU A 513 -3.05 8.04 5.06
C GLU A 513 -2.07 7.67 3.95
N LEU A 514 -0.83 7.34 4.31
CA LEU A 514 0.22 6.95 3.38
C LEU A 514 -0.15 5.71 2.57
N ARG A 515 -0.62 4.65 3.23
CA ARG A 515 -1.02 3.40 2.57
C ARG A 515 -2.19 3.62 1.63
N LEU A 516 -3.20 4.40 2.04
CA LEU A 516 -4.35 4.70 1.18
C LEU A 516 -3.97 5.59 -0.01
N TRP A 517 -3.01 6.50 0.14
CA TRP A 517 -2.42 7.22 -1.00
C TRP A 517 -1.69 6.29 -1.95
N LEU A 518 -0.91 5.33 -1.43
CA LEU A 518 -0.27 4.32 -2.26
C LEU A 518 -1.33 3.56 -3.04
N GLN A 519 -2.42 3.09 -2.42
CA GLN A 519 -3.52 2.41 -3.13
C GLN A 519 -4.12 3.19 -4.31
N LEU A 520 -4.06 4.52 -4.28
CA LEU A 520 -4.47 5.37 -5.42
C LEU A 520 -3.43 5.43 -6.53
N VAL A 521 -2.15 5.40 -6.20
CA VAL A 521 -1.02 5.55 -7.14
C VAL A 521 -0.57 4.21 -7.72
N VAL A 522 -0.85 3.09 -7.03
CA VAL A 522 -0.35 1.73 -7.32
C VAL A 522 -0.94 1.10 -8.57
N GLU A 523 -2.22 1.29 -8.87
CA GLU A 523 -2.90 0.48 -9.91
C GLU A 523 -3.30 1.25 -11.16
N THR A 524 -2.76 2.44 -11.31
CA THR A 524 -3.22 3.37 -12.33
C THR A 524 -2.10 3.62 -13.31
N GLU A 525 -2.26 3.12 -14.52
CA GLU A 525 -1.56 3.63 -15.71
C GLU A 525 -2.11 5.04 -15.96
N ILE A 526 -1.72 5.99 -15.11
CA ILE A 526 -2.30 7.33 -15.15
C ILE A 526 -1.78 7.99 -16.44
N LYS A 527 -2.71 8.48 -17.26
CA LYS A 527 -2.38 9.20 -18.49
C LYS A 527 -1.84 10.60 -18.12
N LEU A 528 -0.65 10.91 -18.65
CA LEU A 528 0.18 12.09 -18.36
C LEU A 528 -0.50 13.48 -18.34
N PRO A 529 -1.55 13.80 -19.12
CA PRO A 529 -2.08 15.17 -19.17
C PRO A 529 -2.83 15.64 -17.92
N GLU A 530 -3.46 14.75 -17.13
CA GLU A 530 -4.27 15.17 -15.97
C GLU A 530 -3.44 15.50 -14.71
N TYR A 531 -2.18 15.05 -14.68
CA TYR A 531 -1.25 15.16 -13.54
C TYR A 531 -0.86 16.58 -13.15
N TYR A 532 -0.67 17.44 -14.15
CA TYR A 532 -0.14 18.79 -13.91
C TYR A 532 -1.22 19.73 -13.40
N LEU A 533 -2.49 19.48 -13.75
CA LEU A 533 -3.61 20.38 -13.48
C LEU A 533 -4.23 20.14 -12.10
N LYS A 534 -4.33 18.90 -11.64
CA LYS A 534 -4.99 18.55 -10.36
C LYS A 534 -4.05 17.81 -9.43
N PRO A 535 -4.22 17.95 -8.10
CA PRO A 535 -3.47 17.15 -7.18
C PRO A 535 -3.81 15.67 -7.28
N VAL A 536 -2.76 14.84 -7.29
CA VAL A 536 -2.88 13.39 -7.43
C VAL A 536 -3.32 12.74 -6.12
N LEU A 537 -2.86 13.26 -4.99
CA LEU A 537 -3.22 12.74 -3.68
C LEU A 537 -4.33 13.59 -3.05
N PRO A 538 -5.46 13.00 -2.61
CA PRO A 538 -6.49 13.75 -1.91
C PRO A 538 -6.08 14.08 -0.47
N ASN A 539 -6.68 15.11 0.12
CA ASN A 539 -6.50 15.39 1.55
C ASN A 539 -7.36 14.43 2.40
N LEU A 540 -6.71 13.65 3.26
CA LEU A 540 -7.36 12.62 4.08
C LEU A 540 -7.69 13.06 5.52
N ASN A 541 -7.28 14.26 5.94
CA ASN A 541 -7.41 14.77 7.33
C ASN A 541 -8.85 14.84 7.89
N PHE A 542 -9.89 14.77 7.03
CA PHE A 542 -11.30 14.71 7.46
C PHE A 542 -11.94 13.33 7.22
N LYS A 543 -11.14 12.36 6.78
CA LYS A 543 -11.50 10.96 6.56
C LYS A 543 -10.86 10.07 7.60
N ILE A 544 -9.60 10.33 7.91
CA ILE A 544 -8.82 9.61 8.91
C ILE A 544 -8.32 10.65 9.89
N ARG A 545 -8.58 10.44 11.19
CA ARG A 545 -8.31 11.47 12.20
C ARG A 545 -7.70 10.87 13.46
N PRO A 546 -6.76 11.60 14.09
CA PRO A 546 -6.41 11.31 15.46
C PRO A 546 -7.61 11.61 16.37
N GLY A 547 -7.96 10.67 17.24
CA GLY A 547 -9.07 10.81 18.18
C GLY A 547 -9.29 9.54 19.00
N ASP A 548 -9.85 9.71 20.19
CA ASP A 548 -10.27 8.60 21.04
C ASP A 548 -11.71 8.20 20.70
N SER A 549 -11.88 7.03 20.07
CA SER A 549 -13.19 6.51 19.67
C SER A 549 -14.05 6.01 20.82
N LEU A 550 -13.49 5.89 22.04
CA LEU A 550 -14.26 5.62 23.26
C LEU A 550 -14.99 6.87 23.74
N LEU A 551 -14.51 8.07 23.40
CA LEU A 551 -15.16 9.33 23.71
C LEU A 551 -16.29 9.62 22.72
N GLN A 552 -17.44 8.99 22.97
CA GLN A 552 -18.64 9.15 22.15
C GLN A 552 -19.61 10.21 22.69
N THR A 553 -19.35 10.71 23.91
CA THR A 553 -20.23 11.64 24.61
C THR A 553 -19.58 13.01 24.82
N ILE A 554 -20.35 14.08 24.66
CA ILE A 554 -19.98 15.43 25.12
C ILE A 554 -21.03 15.89 26.12
N GLY A 555 -20.69 15.89 27.41
CA GLY A 555 -21.69 15.96 28.48
C GLY A 555 -22.58 14.71 28.44
N ASP A 556 -23.90 14.88 28.54
CA ASP A 556 -24.87 13.78 28.43
C ASP A 556 -25.29 13.45 26.98
N LEU A 557 -24.72 14.15 25.99
CA LEU A 557 -25.05 13.94 24.59
C LEU A 557 -24.22 12.82 23.99
N ASP A 558 -24.88 11.72 23.65
CA ASP A 558 -24.28 10.59 22.95
C ASP A 558 -24.30 10.80 21.43
N PHE A 559 -23.11 10.91 20.84
CA PHE A 559 -22.90 11.03 19.39
C PHE A 559 -22.76 9.67 18.68
N SER A 560 -22.93 8.57 19.41
CA SER A 560 -22.84 7.21 18.86
C SER A 560 -23.84 6.98 17.73
N PRO A 561 -23.53 6.12 16.76
CA PRO A 561 -24.45 5.77 15.68
C PRO A 561 -25.79 5.21 16.17
N PHE A 562 -25.81 4.63 17.38
CA PHE A 562 -26.95 3.93 17.97
C PHE A 562 -28.01 4.89 18.55
N ARG A 563 -27.61 6.12 18.94
CA ARG A 563 -28.51 7.16 19.47
C ARG A 563 -28.59 8.42 18.61
N ARG A 564 -28.14 8.36 17.35
CA ARG A 564 -28.25 9.49 16.41
C ARG A 564 -29.68 9.96 16.14
N ALA A 565 -30.67 9.08 16.27
CA ALA A 565 -32.08 9.46 16.17
C ALA A 565 -32.52 10.36 17.34
N ASP A 566 -31.83 10.28 18.48
CA ASP A 566 -32.12 11.04 19.71
C ASP A 566 -31.41 12.40 19.73
N LEU A 567 -30.46 12.63 18.82
CA LEU A 567 -29.85 13.94 18.60
C LEU A 567 -30.82 14.83 17.82
N GLU A 568 -31.72 15.50 18.53
CA GLU A 568 -32.63 16.51 17.98
C GLU A 568 -31.87 17.78 17.53
N ILE A 569 -31.13 17.67 16.43
CA ILE A 569 -30.44 18.77 15.77
C ILE A 569 -31.48 19.64 15.03
N PRO A 570 -31.58 20.96 15.32
CA PRO A 570 -32.46 21.88 14.60
C PRO A 570 -32.26 21.88 13.09
N ALA A 571 -33.34 22.14 12.33
CA ALA A 571 -33.31 22.17 10.87
C ALA A 571 -32.27 23.16 10.30
N HIS A 572 -32.09 24.32 10.94
CA HIS A 572 -31.12 25.33 10.50
C HIS A 572 -29.66 24.84 10.66
N LEU A 573 -29.37 24.03 11.69
CA LEU A 573 -28.04 23.40 11.87
C LEU A 573 -27.83 22.24 10.89
N LYS A 574 -28.88 21.49 10.52
CA LYS A 574 -28.79 20.44 9.49
C LYS A 574 -28.31 20.99 8.15
N GLY A 575 -28.83 22.14 7.71
CA GLY A 575 -28.36 22.81 6.49
C GLY A 575 -26.87 23.19 6.55
N ARG A 576 -26.39 23.64 7.72
CA ARG A 576 -24.96 23.94 7.94
C ARG A 576 -24.09 22.69 7.93
N ILE A 577 -24.55 21.58 8.50
CA ILE A 577 -23.86 20.28 8.42
C ILE A 577 -23.68 19.89 6.95
N THR A 578 -24.73 19.96 6.13
CA THR A 578 -24.65 19.63 4.69
C THR A 578 -23.67 20.53 3.97
N LYS A 579 -23.67 21.84 4.26
CA LYS A 579 -22.71 22.80 3.68
C LYS A 579 -21.26 22.47 4.09
N LEU A 580 -21.02 22.16 5.35
CA LEU A 580 -19.70 21.76 5.86
C LEU A 580 -19.22 20.44 5.23
N GLN A 581 -20.11 19.46 5.07
CA GLN A 581 -19.81 18.22 4.34
C GLN A 581 -19.40 18.50 2.90
N GLY A 582 -20.10 19.39 2.20
CA GLY A 582 -19.73 19.84 0.85
C GLY A 582 -18.34 20.48 0.81
N LYS A 583 -18.04 21.40 1.75
CA LYS A 583 -16.71 22.02 1.87
C LYS A 583 -15.60 20.99 2.15
N LYS A 584 -15.85 20.02 3.05
CA LYS A 584 -14.89 18.93 3.32
C LYS A 584 -14.65 18.04 2.10
N ARG A 585 -15.68 17.78 1.28
CA ARG A 585 -15.51 17.06 -0.01
C ARG A 585 -14.63 17.84 -0.99
N ARG A 586 -14.82 19.16 -1.09
CA ARG A 586 -13.97 20.04 -1.93
C ARG A 586 -12.53 20.10 -1.42
N PHE A 587 -12.34 20.14 -0.09
CA PHE A 587 -11.01 20.05 0.53
C PHE A 587 -10.31 18.71 0.24
N PHE A 588 -11.04 17.59 0.32
CA PHE A 588 -10.52 16.28 -0.08
C PHE A 588 -9.97 16.29 -1.51
N LEU A 589 -10.65 16.99 -2.44
CA LEU A 589 -10.21 17.14 -3.83
C LEU A 589 -9.03 18.11 -4.02
N GLY A 590 -8.59 18.80 -2.96
CA GLY A 590 -7.52 19.79 -3.01
C GLY A 590 -7.93 21.06 -3.77
N GLU A 591 -9.20 21.43 -3.72
CA GLU A 591 -9.65 22.67 -4.36
C GLU A 591 -9.01 23.91 -3.72
N PRO A 592 -8.52 24.88 -4.52
CA PRO A 592 -7.93 26.11 -4.00
C PRO A 592 -8.88 26.91 -3.11
N GLY A 593 -8.32 27.62 -2.13
CA GLY A 593 -9.07 28.56 -1.28
C GLY A 593 -9.79 27.91 -0.09
N ILE A 594 -9.60 26.61 0.16
CA ILE A 594 -10.14 25.93 1.35
C ILE A 594 -8.99 25.53 2.26
N ARG A 595 -8.93 26.12 3.46
CA ARG A 595 -7.90 25.81 4.46
C ARG A 595 -8.42 24.82 5.50
N GLU A 596 -7.57 23.90 5.91
CA GLU A 596 -7.90 22.90 6.95
C GLU A 596 -8.31 23.57 8.27
N GLU A 597 -7.59 24.61 8.68
CA GLU A 597 -7.86 25.35 9.92
C GLU A 597 -9.24 26.00 9.93
N GLU A 598 -9.66 26.56 8.80
CA GLU A 598 -10.99 27.18 8.65
C GLU A 598 -12.09 26.14 8.81
N LEU A 599 -11.92 24.96 8.18
CA LEU A 599 -12.87 23.85 8.31
C LEU A 599 -12.92 23.29 9.73
N ARG A 600 -11.78 23.20 10.42
CA ARG A 600 -11.73 22.78 11.84
C ARG A 600 -12.45 23.79 12.74
N ARG A 601 -12.24 25.09 12.52
CA ARG A 601 -12.96 26.14 13.27
C ARG A 601 -14.46 26.11 13.01
N GLU A 602 -14.88 25.95 11.75
CA GLU A 602 -16.30 25.85 11.39
C GLU A 602 -16.96 24.59 11.99
N GLU A 603 -16.24 23.46 12.00
CA GLU A 603 -16.68 22.23 12.66
C GLU A 603 -16.84 22.43 14.18
N GLN A 604 -15.84 22.98 14.86
CA GLN A 604 -15.90 23.25 16.30
C GLN A 604 -17.04 24.21 16.66
N GLN A 605 -17.22 25.26 15.86
CA GLN A 605 -18.31 26.22 16.05
C GLN A 605 -19.67 25.55 15.90
N LEU A 606 -19.83 24.66 14.93
CA LEU A 606 -21.06 23.89 14.74
C LEU A 606 -21.36 22.98 15.94
N PHE A 607 -20.35 22.30 16.48
CA PHE A 607 -20.53 21.49 17.70
C PHE A 607 -20.94 22.36 18.90
N ARG A 608 -20.30 23.52 19.09
CA ARG A 608 -20.68 24.47 20.16
C ARG A 608 -22.12 24.95 20.05
N GLU A 609 -22.59 25.22 18.83
CA GLU A 609 -23.97 25.62 18.60
C GLU A 609 -24.98 24.49 18.88
N ILE A 610 -24.64 23.25 18.52
CA ILE A 610 -25.46 22.08 18.88
C ILE A 610 -25.59 21.96 20.41
N LEU A 611 -24.49 22.14 21.14
CA LEU A 611 -24.48 22.14 22.60
C LEU A 611 -25.29 23.31 23.17
N ALA A 612 -25.12 24.52 22.64
CA ALA A 612 -25.82 25.71 23.10
C ALA A 612 -27.34 25.59 22.93
N GLU A 613 -27.80 25.06 21.81
CA GLU A 613 -29.23 24.83 21.59
C GLU A 613 -29.80 23.78 22.57
N ARG A 614 -29.01 22.75 22.89
CA ARG A 614 -29.42 21.76 23.88
C ARG A 614 -29.54 22.37 25.27
N ILE A 615 -28.56 23.19 25.68
CA ILE A 615 -28.58 23.94 26.95
C ILE A 615 -29.85 24.79 27.03
N HIS A 616 -30.13 25.58 25.98
CA HIS A 616 -31.33 26.42 25.93
C HIS A 616 -32.65 25.63 26.03
N ARG A 617 -32.71 24.44 25.44
CA ARG A 617 -33.89 23.56 25.55
C ARG A 617 -34.09 23.05 26.98
N ILE A 618 -33.01 22.60 27.62
CA ILE A 618 -33.04 22.12 29.01
C ILE A 618 -33.43 23.27 29.94
N GLU A 619 -32.90 24.48 29.74
CA GLU A 619 -33.27 25.67 30.53
C GLU A 619 -34.77 26.00 30.42
N LYS A 620 -35.35 25.90 29.22
CA LYS A 620 -36.80 26.07 29.02
C LYS A 620 -37.63 25.00 29.71
N GLU A 621 -37.20 23.74 29.66
CA GLU A 621 -37.87 22.65 30.37
C GLU A 621 -37.84 22.88 31.89
N ILE A 622 -36.70 23.30 32.43
CA ILE A 622 -36.56 23.66 33.85
C ILE A 622 -37.55 24.77 34.21
N GLN A 623 -37.60 25.86 33.43
CA GLN A 623 -38.55 26.96 33.67
C GLN A 623 -40.02 26.51 33.64
N HIS A 624 -40.38 25.64 32.69
CA HIS A 624 -41.74 25.10 32.58
C HIS A 624 -42.09 24.21 33.77
N LEU A 625 -41.16 23.36 34.22
CA LEU A 625 -41.36 22.50 35.40
C LEU A 625 -41.44 23.32 36.69
N GLU A 626 -40.63 24.37 36.84
CA GLU A 626 -40.71 25.30 37.97
C GLU A 626 -42.06 26.04 38.00
N HIS A 627 -42.55 26.49 36.84
CA HIS A 627 -43.86 27.12 36.73
C HIS A 627 -44.99 26.15 37.08
N SER A 628 -44.92 24.91 36.59
CA SER A 628 -45.88 23.83 36.88
C SER A 628 -45.88 23.46 38.37
N LYS A 629 -44.69 23.42 38.99
CA LYS A 629 -44.55 23.17 40.43
C LYS A 629 -45.22 24.27 41.25
N ARG A 630 -45.01 25.55 40.89
CA ARG A 630 -45.64 26.69 41.57
C ARG A 630 -47.17 26.64 41.50
N THR A 631 -47.72 26.36 40.32
CA THR A 631 -49.18 26.22 40.13
C THR A 631 -49.78 25.03 40.87
N LEU A 632 -49.04 23.93 41.05
CA LEU A 632 -49.45 22.81 41.88
C LEU A 632 -49.41 23.11 43.39
N THR A 633 -48.45 23.91 43.86
CA THR A 633 -48.41 24.37 45.26
C THR A 633 -49.44 25.45 45.57
N ASP A 634 -49.87 26.25 44.58
CA ASP A 634 -50.91 27.27 44.77
C ASP A 634 -52.34 26.69 44.69
N SER A 635 -52.49 25.40 44.34
CA SER A 635 -53.77 24.69 44.22
C SER A 635 -54.03 23.65 45.32
N GLN A 636 -53.12 23.54 46.30
CA GLN A 636 -53.31 22.85 47.59
C GLN A 636 -53.53 23.88 48.69
#